data_AF-A0A517Z774-F1
#
_entry.id   AF-A0A517Z774-F1
#
_cell.length_a   1.000
_cell.length_b   1.000
_cell.length_c   1.000
_cell.angle_alpha   90.00
_cell.angle_beta   90.00
_cell.angle_gamma   90.00
#
_symmetry.space_group_name_H-M   'P 1'
#
loop_
_entity.id
_entity.type
_entity.pdbx_description
1 polymer ?
#
loop_
_entity_poly.entity_id
_entity_poly.type
_entity_poly.pdbx_seq_one_letter_code
_entity_poly.pdbx_strand_id
1 'polypeptide(L)'
;MNRIGITAATILTTIVAFTLAAVRAEEAQQDSSVRPASRGPVLANSSDQVDEQLAVDLLVVGGNESAVAAAVQAARLGVRSIALVNDIDWFGGQFTAEGLGAVDEWTIYEGRREPFPRTGMFLEIMDAIEADMQRKYGLKRPGNSWTAWTTCEPRDTETLFRKLIAPYLEEQGGPIRLFSHYEPEGVIGDAANLKGVVFSGRDGTSSERKRLRVDAALTIDASDWGDVIRLSGAEYMAGPDLKHQFNEPSAPESFDDVGRNEMNPITGCMVLRETDTETVIDPPEHYDPRTYYGAVLETKDEFAGVDWPRGVMKPHSSVWVDSDVPSGPYGAGRSVYTHRRLVDRRHNNLPEGTECLLVNWPLQDYPLYNFPQHVVDALEATEEGASQKNIVEMTPDQRRIVFDDSREHALGLLHFLQTVVADRQPDEAVTFRSMRPTDEFGTPNGMPLKPYIREGLRLSALYVLREQDVRDRDGIQSWASAMPTDAVFGYQFNIDFHPTKRIFLGEDNSGPWAHIHTKYRHWGTHTDRAGFPLRSLVPREHQGLIGAGKNLGYSSIVSSAVRLHGHGMLVGQAAATVAAVAIENDTTPRELARTPHLVREVQQRLVSPPVDPWTQAQPPGVLLWPYHDVPPDAPWFAAANHLAIAGILPGVSGRQDFEPERLVTRREVARGVVRSLLAAGELADRRFTDFEYTEDLKANRPVFEDVGGFDPDFAAIESLVKWGLVTKQEDDAYYHPDQTADQAFLGSLLSSFEMDAEPGDDNGETAVSRAELAVALYRLVGEKGLTPPANERLLTTGNDADGDGKKDLDDPLPLDRDNDNIPDRFDADPDGDGLADRIRNLSIGPIQAFNFTGRPAIIAPGYVNDHGEEFSEERGYGWTEDIQSNHRRRGKNADPVLDSFLFTRETATWECLVEDGTYRVTACIGDSGFVQEGQVVTIEGVPLARNQTTAINEFFEKSVVVEVKDGRLTVDIGSPRKGVNTCLNRLRFSRIE
;
A
#
# COMPACT_ATOMS: atom_id res chain seq x y z
N MET A 1 -4.04 -66.87 -46.35
CA MET A 1 -4.48 -65.48 -46.63
C MET A 1 -4.80 -64.82 -45.31
N ASN A 2 -3.96 -63.86 -44.93
CA ASN A 2 -4.13 -62.98 -43.77
C ASN A 2 -5.43 -62.19 -43.87
N ARG A 3 -6.14 -62.00 -42.76
CA ARG A 3 -6.72 -60.69 -42.40
C ARG A 3 -7.40 -60.69 -41.02
N ILE A 4 -7.04 -59.65 -40.26
CA ILE A 4 -7.83 -58.92 -39.26
C ILE A 4 -7.88 -59.54 -37.85
N GLY A 5 -6.83 -59.26 -37.10
CA GLY A 5 -6.89 -58.98 -35.67
C GLY A 5 -6.15 -57.66 -35.44
N ILE A 6 -6.62 -56.85 -34.48
CA ILE A 6 -6.20 -55.48 -34.12
C ILE A 6 -7.08 -54.38 -34.75
N THR A 7 -8.24 -54.11 -34.12
CA THR A 7 -8.97 -52.84 -34.26
C THR A 7 -9.97 -52.66 -33.11
N ALA A 8 -9.45 -52.39 -31.90
CA ALA A 8 -10.24 -51.79 -30.82
C ALA A 8 -9.33 -51.06 -29.83
N ALA A 9 -8.25 -51.72 -29.39
CA ALA A 9 -7.29 -51.12 -28.46
C ALA A 9 -6.57 -49.90 -29.07
N THR A 10 -6.10 -50.00 -30.32
CA THR A 10 -5.40 -48.88 -30.99
C THR A 10 -6.30 -47.68 -31.24
N ILE A 11 -7.59 -47.89 -31.55
CA ILE A 11 -8.54 -46.80 -31.77
C ILE A 11 -8.83 -46.08 -30.45
N LEU A 12 -8.96 -46.81 -29.33
CA LEU A 12 -9.19 -46.20 -28.02
C LEU A 12 -7.95 -45.43 -27.51
N THR A 13 -6.74 -45.95 -27.74
CA THR A 13 -5.51 -45.25 -27.36
C THR A 13 -5.26 -44.01 -28.24
N THR A 14 -5.59 -44.06 -29.54
CA THR A 14 -5.46 -42.90 -30.43
C THR A 14 -6.55 -41.85 -30.16
N ILE A 15 -7.78 -42.25 -29.82
CA ILE A 15 -8.82 -41.28 -29.41
C ILE A 15 -8.46 -40.65 -28.07
N VAL A 16 -8.05 -41.42 -27.05
CA VAL A 16 -7.62 -40.85 -25.76
C VAL A 16 -6.38 -39.97 -25.92
N ALA A 17 -5.44 -40.31 -26.79
CA ALA A 17 -4.29 -39.46 -27.10
C ALA A 17 -4.67 -38.20 -27.89
N PHE A 18 -5.64 -38.26 -28.81
CA PHE A 18 -6.17 -37.08 -29.49
C PHE A 18 -7.03 -36.21 -28.58
N THR A 19 -7.80 -36.79 -27.65
CA THR A 19 -8.56 -36.03 -26.65
C THR A 19 -7.63 -35.43 -25.60
N LEU A 20 -6.57 -36.13 -25.16
CA LEU A 20 -5.55 -35.54 -24.28
C LEU A 20 -4.67 -34.52 -24.99
N ALA A 21 -4.40 -34.69 -26.29
CA ALA A 21 -3.68 -33.69 -27.08
C ALA A 21 -4.57 -32.50 -27.45
N ALA A 22 -5.88 -32.69 -27.63
CA ALA A 22 -6.85 -31.62 -27.85
C ALA A 22 -7.20 -30.89 -26.55
N VAL A 23 -7.29 -31.58 -25.42
CA VAL A 23 -7.42 -30.96 -24.08
C VAL A 23 -6.12 -30.25 -23.70
N ARG A 24 -4.94 -30.81 -24.00
CA ARG A 24 -3.66 -30.08 -23.83
C ARG A 24 -3.47 -28.95 -24.84
N ALA A 25 -4.09 -29.03 -26.02
CA ALA A 25 -4.08 -27.94 -27.00
C ALA A 25 -5.10 -26.85 -26.64
N GLU A 26 -6.25 -27.20 -26.05
CA GLU A 26 -7.22 -26.24 -25.48
C GLU A 26 -6.68 -25.61 -24.19
N GLU A 27 -5.98 -26.36 -23.33
CA GLU A 27 -5.24 -25.81 -22.18
C GLU A 27 -4.02 -24.98 -22.60
N ALA A 28 -3.39 -25.28 -23.75
CA ALA A 28 -2.30 -24.46 -24.31
C ALA A 28 -2.79 -23.28 -25.17
N GLN A 29 -4.09 -23.17 -25.42
CA GLN A 29 -4.70 -22.13 -26.25
C GLN A 29 -5.71 -21.27 -25.46
N GLN A 30 -5.76 -21.40 -24.14
CA GLN A 30 -6.18 -20.32 -23.26
C GLN A 30 -5.04 -19.32 -23.14
N ASP A 31 -5.19 -18.27 -23.93
CA ASP A 31 -4.30 -17.14 -24.17
C ASP A 31 -3.48 -16.72 -22.95
N SER A 32 -2.16 -16.85 -23.09
CA SER A 32 -1.18 -16.60 -22.04
C SER A 32 -1.04 -15.10 -21.78
N SER A 33 -1.72 -14.59 -20.74
CA SER A 33 -1.47 -13.29 -20.07
C SER A 33 -1.61 -12.01 -20.91
N VAL A 34 -1.90 -10.87 -20.25
CA VAL A 34 -1.74 -9.52 -20.86
C VAL A 34 -0.28 -9.06 -20.87
N ARG A 35 0.67 -10.00 -20.85
CA ARG A 35 2.05 -9.67 -21.18
C ARG A 35 2.06 -9.33 -22.67
N PRO A 36 2.41 -8.10 -23.06
CA PRO A 36 2.61 -7.81 -24.47
C PRO A 36 3.67 -8.78 -24.99
N ALA A 37 3.52 -9.26 -26.22
CA ALA A 37 4.47 -10.20 -26.79
C ALA A 37 5.89 -9.63 -26.61
N SER A 38 6.76 -10.35 -25.88
CA SER A 38 8.13 -9.90 -25.64
C SER A 38 8.82 -9.67 -26.99
N ARG A 39 9.03 -8.41 -27.36
CA ARG A 39 9.67 -8.03 -28.63
C ARG A 39 11.19 -8.13 -28.57
N GLY A 40 11.76 -8.66 -27.48
CA GLY A 40 13.18 -8.60 -27.19
C GLY A 40 13.66 -7.14 -27.01
N PRO A 41 14.95 -6.92 -26.69
CA PRO A 41 15.49 -5.57 -26.61
C PRO A 41 15.44 -4.87 -27.97
N VAL A 42 15.03 -3.61 -27.99
CA VAL A 42 15.19 -2.72 -29.15
C VAL A 42 16.62 -2.18 -29.13
N LEU A 43 17.55 -3.00 -29.62
CA LEU A 43 18.96 -2.67 -29.64
C LEU A 43 19.22 -1.49 -30.58
N ALA A 44 19.87 -0.46 -30.07
CA ALA A 44 20.34 0.63 -30.90
C ALA A 44 21.37 0.11 -31.92
N ASN A 45 21.24 0.50 -33.20
CA ASN A 45 22.21 0.14 -34.22
C ASN A 45 23.60 0.69 -33.84
N SER A 46 24.64 -0.16 -33.92
CA SER A 46 25.99 0.17 -33.43
C SER A 46 26.75 1.22 -34.25
N SER A 47 26.15 1.81 -35.29
CA SER A 47 26.88 2.57 -36.32
C SER A 47 26.24 3.89 -36.77
N ASP A 48 25.24 4.42 -36.08
CA ASP A 48 24.64 5.70 -36.48
C ASP A 48 25.40 6.90 -35.87
N GLN A 49 25.42 8.03 -36.57
CA GLN A 49 25.98 9.29 -36.06
C GLN A 49 25.28 9.65 -34.73
N VAL A 50 26.01 9.53 -33.63
CA VAL A 50 25.63 10.03 -32.31
C VAL A 50 26.20 11.43 -32.17
N ASP A 51 25.38 12.41 -31.79
CA ASP A 51 25.82 13.80 -31.62
C ASP A 51 26.57 14.01 -30.31
N GLU A 52 26.12 13.36 -29.23
CA GLU A 52 26.75 13.39 -27.92
C GLU A 52 26.75 12.00 -27.26
N GLN A 53 27.88 11.62 -26.66
CA GLN A 53 28.03 10.38 -25.90
C GLN A 53 28.64 10.68 -24.53
N LEU A 54 28.08 10.05 -23.49
CA LEU A 54 28.63 10.08 -22.13
C LEU A 54 28.51 8.71 -21.45
N ALA A 55 29.41 8.48 -20.48
CA ALA A 55 29.35 7.36 -19.56
C ALA A 55 29.15 7.91 -18.14
N VAL A 56 28.19 7.34 -17.41
CA VAL A 56 27.81 7.79 -16.05
C VAL A 56 27.69 6.60 -15.09
N ASP A 57 27.73 6.89 -13.79
CA ASP A 57 27.46 5.86 -12.77
C ASP A 57 25.95 5.54 -12.75
N LEU A 58 25.11 6.57 -12.88
CA LEU A 58 23.66 6.45 -12.84
C LEU A 58 22.98 7.27 -13.94
N LEU A 59 22.09 6.61 -14.69
CA LEU A 59 21.15 7.28 -15.59
C LEU A 59 19.75 7.29 -14.95
N VAL A 60 19.12 8.46 -14.87
CA VAL A 60 17.72 8.63 -14.48
C VAL A 60 16.95 9.14 -15.69
N VAL A 61 15.91 8.42 -16.09
CA VAL A 61 15.08 8.77 -17.27
C VAL A 61 13.72 9.27 -16.81
N GLY A 62 13.33 10.46 -17.27
CA GLY A 62 12.09 11.17 -16.90
C GLY A 62 12.35 12.50 -16.21
N GLY A 63 11.28 13.26 -15.95
CA GLY A 63 11.30 14.51 -15.18
C GLY A 63 10.11 14.69 -14.26
N ASN A 64 9.34 13.63 -14.03
CA ASN A 64 8.26 13.64 -13.05
C ASN A 64 8.81 13.68 -11.61
N GLU A 65 7.92 13.75 -10.63
CA GLU A 65 8.26 13.80 -9.20
C GLU A 65 9.20 12.65 -8.77
N SER A 66 9.04 11.45 -9.34
CA SER A 66 9.89 10.29 -9.04
C SER A 66 11.30 10.48 -9.60
N ALA A 67 11.42 10.97 -10.84
CA ALA A 67 12.71 11.20 -11.49
C ALA A 67 13.54 12.28 -10.75
N VAL A 68 12.90 13.39 -10.36
CA VAL A 68 13.58 14.46 -9.60
C VAL A 68 14.02 13.95 -8.24
N ALA A 69 13.14 13.24 -7.53
CA ALA A 69 13.47 12.65 -6.24
C ALA A 69 14.63 11.65 -6.34
N ALA A 70 14.65 10.83 -7.39
CA ALA A 70 15.74 9.89 -7.62
C ALA A 70 17.08 10.59 -7.89
N ALA A 71 17.10 11.58 -8.78
CA ALA A 71 18.32 12.29 -9.13
C ALA A 71 18.91 13.06 -7.94
N VAL A 72 18.07 13.75 -7.17
CA VAL A 72 18.46 14.47 -5.95
C VAL A 72 18.96 13.51 -4.87
N GLN A 73 18.23 12.42 -4.60
CA GLN A 73 18.61 11.44 -3.59
C GLN A 73 19.94 10.76 -3.94
N ALA A 74 20.16 10.39 -5.20
CA ALA A 74 21.43 9.82 -5.65
C ALA A 74 22.61 10.79 -5.42
N ALA A 75 22.42 12.08 -5.71
CA ALA A 75 23.43 13.11 -5.45
C ALA A 75 23.71 13.30 -3.94
N ARG A 76 22.67 13.28 -3.10
CA ARG A 76 22.77 13.34 -1.62
C ARG A 76 23.57 12.16 -1.06
N LEU A 77 23.41 10.98 -1.66
CA LEU A 77 24.12 9.76 -1.29
C LEU A 77 25.51 9.63 -1.92
N GLY A 78 25.98 10.64 -2.65
CA GLY A 78 27.36 10.71 -3.15
C GLY A 78 27.61 10.04 -4.50
N VAL A 79 26.58 9.69 -5.27
CA VAL A 79 26.77 9.25 -6.66
C VAL A 79 27.37 10.41 -7.46
N ARG A 80 28.53 10.18 -8.07
CA ARG A 80 29.41 11.26 -8.57
C ARG A 80 29.12 11.68 -10.00
N SER A 81 28.54 10.79 -10.81
CA SER A 81 28.23 11.05 -12.20
C SER A 81 26.82 10.57 -12.51
N ILE A 82 25.90 11.53 -12.69
CA ILE A 82 24.49 11.28 -12.91
C ILE A 82 24.05 11.96 -14.21
N ALA A 83 23.35 11.24 -15.08
CA ALA A 83 22.61 11.83 -16.20
C ALA A 83 21.11 11.82 -15.86
N LEU A 84 20.46 12.98 -15.91
CA LEU A 84 19.00 13.10 -15.85
C LEU A 84 18.50 13.47 -17.25
N VAL A 85 17.71 12.59 -17.87
CA VAL A 85 17.21 12.78 -19.24
C VAL A 85 15.69 12.89 -19.24
N ASN A 86 15.17 14.07 -19.54
CA ASN A 86 13.75 14.40 -19.56
C ASN A 86 13.26 14.64 -21.00
N ASP A 87 12.01 14.28 -21.28
CA ASP A 87 11.37 14.47 -22.59
C ASP A 87 10.80 15.88 -22.78
N ILE A 88 10.67 16.65 -21.70
CA ILE A 88 10.23 18.05 -21.70
C ILE A 88 11.15 18.92 -20.81
N ASP A 89 10.88 20.22 -20.70
CA ASP A 89 11.65 21.10 -19.81
C ASP A 89 11.17 21.07 -18.35
N TRP A 90 9.90 20.75 -18.11
CA TRP A 90 9.28 20.89 -16.79
C TRP A 90 9.59 19.71 -15.87
N PHE A 91 9.73 20.02 -14.58
CA PHE A 91 9.93 19.05 -13.51
C PHE A 91 8.74 18.94 -12.57
N GLY A 92 8.54 17.76 -11.98
CA GLY A 92 7.55 17.54 -10.91
C GLY A 92 6.25 16.86 -11.34
N GLY A 93 6.15 16.42 -12.60
CA GLY A 93 5.13 15.49 -13.10
C GLY A 93 3.71 15.86 -12.71
N GLN A 94 3.08 15.06 -11.83
CA GLN A 94 1.69 15.23 -11.39
C GLN A 94 1.42 16.65 -10.87
N PHE A 95 2.34 17.22 -10.09
CA PHE A 95 2.16 18.56 -9.53
C PHE A 95 2.15 19.66 -10.59
N THR A 96 2.85 19.45 -11.71
CA THR A 96 3.30 20.51 -12.62
C THR A 96 2.93 20.23 -14.07
N ALA A 97 3.72 19.42 -14.79
CA ALA A 97 3.59 19.17 -16.21
C ALA A 97 2.27 18.50 -16.58
N GLU A 98 1.68 17.75 -15.64
CA GLU A 98 0.39 17.09 -15.76
C GLU A 98 -0.77 17.90 -15.14
N GLY A 99 -0.48 19.02 -14.46
CA GLY A 99 -1.47 20.00 -13.98
C GLY A 99 -2.30 19.58 -12.76
N LEU A 100 -2.01 18.47 -12.09
CA LEU A 100 -2.76 17.99 -10.91
C LEU A 100 -2.33 18.74 -9.63
N GLY A 101 -2.64 20.04 -9.57
CA GLY A 101 -2.26 20.93 -8.47
C GLY A 101 -3.01 20.72 -7.14
N ALA A 102 -4.05 19.87 -7.09
CA ALA A 102 -4.67 19.47 -5.83
C ALA A 102 -4.05 18.14 -5.38
N VAL A 103 -3.28 18.18 -4.29
CA VAL A 103 -2.45 17.06 -3.83
C VAL A 103 -3.33 15.99 -3.19
N ASP A 104 -3.30 14.77 -3.73
CA ASP A 104 -4.02 13.63 -3.19
C ASP A 104 -3.18 12.98 -2.07
N GLU A 105 -3.63 13.10 -0.83
CA GLU A 105 -2.87 12.63 0.35
C GLU A 105 -3.76 12.28 1.55
N TRP A 106 -4.98 11.78 1.34
CA TRP A 106 -5.93 11.54 2.44
C TRP A 106 -6.04 10.08 2.87
N THR A 107 -6.29 9.88 4.17
CA THR A 107 -6.55 8.58 4.79
C THR A 107 -7.68 8.69 5.83
N ILE A 108 -8.17 7.56 6.37
CA ILE A 108 -9.09 7.54 7.51
C ILE A 108 -8.29 7.27 8.78
N TYR A 109 -8.33 8.22 9.71
CA TYR A 109 -7.72 8.12 11.04
C TYR A 109 -8.76 8.48 12.10
N GLU A 110 -8.93 7.62 13.11
CA GLU A 110 -9.94 7.78 14.18
C GLU A 110 -11.36 8.11 13.68
N GLY A 111 -11.78 7.50 12.56
CA GLY A 111 -13.09 7.74 11.95
C GLY A 111 -13.24 9.10 11.26
N ARG A 112 -12.16 9.84 11.08
CA ARG A 112 -12.09 11.13 10.38
C ARG A 112 -11.15 11.04 9.19
N ARG A 113 -11.30 11.97 8.26
CA ARG A 113 -10.36 12.10 7.14
C ARG A 113 -9.24 13.01 7.58
N GLU A 114 -8.02 12.54 7.42
CA GLU A 114 -6.80 13.26 7.75
C GLU A 114 -5.77 13.11 6.62
N PRO A 115 -4.80 14.03 6.50
CA PRO A 115 -3.65 13.81 5.65
C PRO A 115 -2.87 12.57 6.10
N PHE A 116 -2.49 11.71 5.16
CA PHE A 116 -1.50 10.68 5.43
C PHE A 116 -0.16 11.36 5.81
N PRO A 117 0.58 10.86 6.81
CA PRO A 117 1.79 11.52 7.27
C PRO A 117 2.81 11.75 6.16
N ARG A 118 3.27 13.00 6.07
CA ARG A 118 4.28 13.42 5.10
C ARG A 118 5.67 13.06 5.62
N THR A 119 6.53 12.57 4.73
CA THR A 119 7.85 12.05 5.08
C THR A 119 8.83 12.21 3.92
N GLY A 120 10.12 12.07 4.18
CA GLY A 120 11.17 12.16 3.16
C GLY A 120 11.07 13.42 2.31
N MET A 121 11.47 13.29 1.05
CA MET A 121 11.49 14.43 0.12
C MET A 121 10.09 14.97 -0.23
N PHE A 122 9.03 14.18 -0.02
CA PHE A 122 7.66 14.67 -0.15
C PHE A 122 7.35 15.73 0.92
N LEU A 123 7.80 15.54 2.17
CA LEU A 123 7.66 16.56 3.20
C LEU A 123 8.36 17.88 2.82
N GLU A 124 9.58 17.80 2.29
CA GLU A 124 10.34 18.99 1.85
C GLU A 124 9.57 19.79 0.79
N ILE A 125 9.02 19.11 -0.21
CA ILE A 125 8.24 19.77 -1.27
C ILE A 125 6.92 20.32 -0.75
N MET A 126 6.22 19.59 0.12
CA MET A 126 4.96 20.07 0.69
C MET A 126 5.16 21.29 1.59
N ASP A 127 6.23 21.34 2.38
CA ASP A 127 6.60 22.52 3.17
C ASP A 127 6.94 23.71 2.26
N ALA A 128 7.65 23.47 1.17
CA ALA A 128 7.95 24.50 0.18
C ALA A 128 6.68 25.04 -0.50
N ILE A 129 5.74 24.16 -0.86
CA ILE A 129 4.44 24.52 -1.43
C ILE A 129 3.62 25.35 -0.43
N GLU A 130 3.47 24.89 0.81
CA GLU A 130 2.69 25.62 1.82
C GLU A 130 3.32 26.97 2.17
N ALA A 131 4.66 27.06 2.19
CA ALA A 131 5.37 28.31 2.37
C ALA A 131 5.16 29.28 1.18
N ASP A 132 5.14 28.75 -0.05
CA ASP A 132 4.89 29.55 -1.24
C ASP A 132 3.45 30.10 -1.28
N MET A 133 2.47 29.26 -0.99
CA MET A 133 1.06 29.65 -0.87
C MET A 133 0.88 30.69 0.25
N GLN A 134 1.50 30.48 1.43
CA GLN A 134 1.46 31.45 2.53
C GLN A 134 2.05 32.79 2.14
N ARG A 135 3.15 32.80 1.39
CA ARG A 135 3.80 34.03 0.88
C ARG A 135 2.93 34.74 -0.15
N LYS A 136 2.29 34.00 -1.06
CA LYS A 136 1.51 34.54 -2.18
C LYS A 136 0.12 35.02 -1.76
N TYR A 137 -0.56 34.25 -0.91
CA TYR A 137 -1.97 34.45 -0.54
C TYR A 137 -2.19 34.82 0.92
N GLY A 138 -1.16 34.80 1.76
CA GLY A 138 -1.31 34.95 3.21
C GLY A 138 -1.91 33.72 3.89
N LEU A 139 -2.05 32.60 3.17
CA LEU A 139 -2.64 31.35 3.66
C LEU A 139 -1.85 30.15 3.13
N LYS A 140 -1.51 29.19 4.00
CA LYS A 140 -0.90 27.92 3.59
C LYS A 140 -1.78 27.08 2.65
N ARG A 141 -3.10 27.17 2.82
CA ARG A 141 -4.10 26.33 2.14
C ARG A 141 -5.25 27.19 1.61
N PRO A 142 -5.03 27.91 0.49
CA PRO A 142 -6.02 28.86 -0.02
C PRO A 142 -7.17 28.19 -0.79
N GLY A 143 -7.10 26.90 -1.10
CA GLY A 143 -7.99 26.27 -2.08
C GLY A 143 -9.38 25.86 -1.59
N ASN A 144 -9.56 25.53 -0.31
CA ASN A 144 -10.81 24.91 0.19
C ASN A 144 -11.32 23.82 -0.78
N SER A 145 -10.43 22.94 -1.22
CA SER A 145 -10.70 21.94 -2.24
C SER A 145 -11.50 20.77 -1.66
N TRP A 146 -12.45 20.25 -2.43
CA TRP A 146 -13.19 19.06 -2.01
C TRP A 146 -12.35 17.78 -2.06
N THR A 147 -11.27 17.70 -2.83
CA THR A 147 -10.43 16.49 -2.88
C THR A 147 -9.13 16.57 -2.09
N ALA A 148 -8.69 17.77 -1.68
CA ALA A 148 -7.34 17.98 -1.15
C ALA A 148 -7.29 19.04 -0.05
N TRP A 149 -6.42 18.85 0.95
CA TRP A 149 -6.12 19.91 1.93
C TRP A 149 -5.15 20.94 1.36
N THR A 150 -4.06 20.48 0.77
CA THR A 150 -3.06 21.35 0.18
C THR A 150 -3.23 21.39 -1.33
N THR A 151 -3.23 22.61 -1.86
CA THR A 151 -3.30 22.91 -3.27
C THR A 151 -2.08 23.73 -3.67
N CYS A 152 -1.72 23.66 -4.94
CA CYS A 152 -0.57 24.32 -5.49
C CYS A 152 -0.85 24.76 -6.94
N GLU A 153 -0.21 25.85 -7.35
CA GLU A 153 -0.25 26.30 -8.73
C GLU A 153 0.90 25.65 -9.52
N PRO A 154 0.63 25.04 -10.69
CA PRO A 154 1.63 24.25 -11.41
C PRO A 154 2.93 25.00 -11.73
N ARG A 155 2.86 26.24 -12.22
CA ARG A 155 4.06 27.02 -12.59
C ARG A 155 4.93 27.35 -11.38
N ASP A 156 4.30 27.75 -10.28
CA ASP A 156 5.01 28.09 -9.05
C ASP A 156 5.65 26.85 -8.44
N THR A 157 4.94 25.72 -8.49
CA THR A 157 5.44 24.43 -7.98
C THR A 157 6.58 23.88 -8.84
N GLU A 158 6.53 24.06 -10.16
CA GLU A 158 7.64 23.74 -11.08
C GLU A 158 8.91 24.50 -10.70
N THR A 159 8.77 25.77 -10.33
CA THR A 159 9.88 26.57 -9.81
C THR A 159 10.45 26.00 -8.51
N LEU A 160 9.62 25.40 -7.65
CA LEU A 160 10.08 24.71 -6.43
C LEU A 160 10.87 23.44 -6.75
N PHE A 161 10.42 22.63 -7.71
CA PHE A 161 11.19 21.47 -8.20
C PHE A 161 12.52 21.88 -8.82
N ARG A 162 12.56 22.97 -9.61
CA ARG A 162 13.83 23.53 -10.11
C ARG A 162 14.76 23.96 -8.98
N LYS A 163 14.24 24.61 -7.94
CA LYS A 163 15.03 24.98 -6.76
C LYS A 163 15.56 23.76 -6.00
N LEU A 164 14.76 22.70 -5.89
CA LEU A 164 15.15 21.45 -5.24
C LEU A 164 16.34 20.81 -5.95
N ILE A 165 16.32 20.72 -7.28
CA ILE A 165 17.41 20.07 -8.04
C ILE A 165 18.62 20.97 -8.31
N ALA A 166 18.45 22.30 -8.33
CA ALA A 166 19.48 23.25 -8.73
C ALA A 166 20.86 23.05 -8.06
N PRO A 167 20.98 22.80 -6.74
CA PRO A 167 22.28 22.62 -6.09
C PRO A 167 23.12 21.46 -6.63
N TYR A 168 22.46 20.49 -7.29
CA TYR A 168 23.08 19.26 -7.76
C TYR A 168 23.35 19.27 -9.27
N LEU A 169 22.96 20.33 -9.99
CA LEU A 169 23.23 20.43 -11.42
C LEU A 169 24.72 20.72 -11.68
N GLU A 170 25.27 20.13 -12.75
CA GLU A 170 26.68 20.31 -13.18
C GLU A 170 27.04 21.79 -13.38
N GLU A 171 26.09 22.60 -13.88
CA GLU A 171 26.26 24.06 -14.01
C GLU A 171 26.44 24.80 -12.68
N GLN A 172 25.97 24.23 -11.58
CA GLN A 172 26.17 24.72 -10.21
C GLN A 172 27.33 24.00 -9.49
N GLY A 173 28.08 23.15 -10.20
CA GLY A 173 29.18 22.33 -9.66
C GLY A 173 28.74 20.98 -9.09
N GLY A 174 27.47 20.61 -9.24
CA GLY A 174 26.90 19.33 -8.81
C GLY A 174 27.18 18.14 -9.74
N PRO A 175 26.73 16.92 -9.40
CA PRO A 175 27.04 15.71 -10.15
C PRO A 175 26.05 15.39 -11.29
N ILE A 176 24.96 16.17 -11.43
CA ILE A 176 23.86 15.88 -12.37
C ILE A 176 24.05 16.67 -13.67
N ARG A 177 24.25 15.96 -14.78
CA ARG A 177 24.07 16.53 -16.12
C ARG A 177 22.62 16.34 -16.55
N LEU A 178 21.96 17.46 -16.88
CA LEU A 178 20.57 17.50 -17.33
C LEU A 178 20.49 17.55 -18.86
N PHE A 179 19.62 16.72 -19.43
CA PHE A 179 19.20 16.77 -20.83
C PHE A 179 17.68 16.88 -20.90
N SER A 180 17.17 17.86 -21.66
CA SER A 180 15.73 18.06 -21.89
C SER A 180 15.38 17.81 -23.36
N HIS A 181 14.12 17.49 -23.65
CA HIS A 181 13.59 17.21 -24.99
C HIS A 181 14.20 15.96 -25.66
N TYR A 182 14.54 14.95 -24.85
CA TYR A 182 15.06 13.67 -25.31
C TYR A 182 14.13 12.52 -24.92
N GLU A 183 13.74 11.70 -25.90
CA GLU A 183 12.89 10.53 -25.71
C GLU A 183 13.71 9.25 -25.96
N PRO A 184 13.52 8.17 -25.16
CA PRO A 184 14.18 6.89 -25.42
C PRO A 184 13.83 6.34 -26.81
N GLU A 185 14.86 6.02 -27.59
CA GLU A 185 14.72 5.46 -28.95
C GLU A 185 15.17 4.00 -29.01
N GLY A 186 16.16 3.62 -28.21
CA GLY A 186 16.66 2.26 -28.12
C GLY A 186 17.61 2.07 -26.94
N VAL A 187 18.04 0.83 -26.72
CA VAL A 187 18.91 0.47 -25.60
C VAL A 187 20.24 -0.10 -26.06
N ILE A 188 21.22 -0.09 -25.16
CA ILE A 188 22.53 -0.73 -25.31
C ILE A 188 22.58 -1.87 -24.30
N GLY A 189 22.94 -3.06 -24.76
CA GLY A 189 22.97 -4.24 -23.89
C GLY A 189 22.64 -5.53 -24.64
N ASP A 190 22.10 -6.49 -23.90
CA ASP A 190 21.56 -7.73 -24.42
C ASP A 190 20.19 -8.01 -23.78
N ALA A 191 19.60 -9.19 -24.03
CA ALA A 191 18.26 -9.50 -23.53
C ALA A 191 18.19 -9.61 -21.99
N ALA A 192 19.32 -9.79 -21.31
CA ALA A 192 19.39 -9.96 -19.86
C ALA A 192 19.97 -8.73 -19.15
N ASN A 193 20.77 -7.90 -19.83
CA ASN A 193 21.54 -6.82 -19.20
C ASN A 193 21.43 -5.49 -19.96
N LEU A 194 20.88 -4.47 -19.31
CA LEU A 194 20.92 -3.09 -19.77
C LEU A 194 22.27 -2.44 -19.41
N LYS A 195 22.90 -1.77 -20.38
CA LYS A 195 24.18 -1.06 -20.22
C LYS A 195 24.11 0.42 -20.57
N GLY A 196 22.98 0.88 -21.09
CA GLY A 196 22.80 2.25 -21.53
C GLY A 196 21.58 2.44 -22.41
N VAL A 197 21.28 3.69 -22.73
CA VAL A 197 20.12 4.11 -23.50
C VAL A 197 20.56 5.08 -24.59
N VAL A 198 19.95 4.95 -25.77
CA VAL A 198 20.06 5.92 -26.86
C VAL A 198 18.75 6.69 -26.93
N PHE A 199 18.87 8.01 -26.91
CA PHE A 199 17.77 8.93 -26.98
C PHE A 199 17.79 9.67 -28.30
N SER A 200 16.59 10.00 -28.78
CA SER A 200 16.41 10.97 -29.86
C SER A 200 15.75 12.20 -29.30
N GLY A 201 16.30 13.37 -29.58
CA GLY A 201 15.77 14.63 -29.10
C GLY A 201 15.78 15.71 -30.15
N ARG A 202 15.12 16.82 -29.86
CA ARG A 202 15.21 18.05 -30.65
C ARG A 202 15.90 19.06 -29.74
N ASP A 203 17.07 19.56 -30.14
CA ASP A 203 17.59 20.77 -29.50
C ASP A 203 16.50 21.82 -29.65
N GLY A 204 15.93 22.37 -28.56
CA GLY A 204 14.63 23.07 -28.49
C GLY A 204 14.41 24.27 -29.42
N THR A 205 15.32 24.51 -30.36
CA THR A 205 15.29 25.52 -31.42
C THR A 205 15.53 24.97 -32.85
N SER A 206 15.88 23.70 -33.02
CA SER A 206 16.24 23.06 -34.30
C SER A 206 15.21 22.02 -34.75
N SER A 207 14.97 21.94 -36.06
CA SER A 207 14.18 20.86 -36.67
C SER A 207 14.97 19.55 -36.84
N GLU A 208 16.30 19.58 -36.67
CA GLU A 208 17.14 18.39 -36.74
C GLU A 208 17.08 17.60 -35.43
N ARG A 209 16.78 16.29 -35.52
CA ARG A 209 16.84 15.39 -34.37
C ARG A 209 18.31 15.14 -34.03
N LYS A 210 18.69 15.40 -32.77
CA LYS A 210 19.98 15.01 -32.20
C LYS A 210 19.85 13.65 -31.53
N ARG A 211 20.92 12.87 -31.54
CA ARG A 211 21.00 11.59 -30.81
C ARG A 211 21.99 11.69 -29.66
N LEU A 212 21.53 11.29 -28.49
CA LEU A 212 22.30 11.22 -27.26
C LEU A 212 22.49 9.76 -26.88
N ARG A 213 23.72 9.34 -26.65
CA ARG A 213 24.05 8.02 -26.10
C ARG A 213 24.52 8.14 -24.66
N VAL A 214 23.84 7.46 -23.76
CA VAL A 214 24.26 7.36 -22.36
C VAL A 214 24.59 5.91 -22.04
N ASP A 215 25.86 5.61 -21.82
CA ASP A 215 26.31 4.35 -21.20
C ASP A 215 26.24 4.52 -19.67
N ALA A 216 25.65 3.57 -18.93
CA ALA A 216 25.42 3.71 -17.49
C ALA A 216 25.65 2.39 -16.73
N ALA A 217 26.20 2.47 -15.52
CA ALA A 217 26.34 1.30 -14.66
C ALA A 217 24.97 0.80 -14.15
N LEU A 218 24.09 1.74 -13.76
CA LEU A 218 22.67 1.47 -13.49
C LEU A 218 21.78 2.50 -14.17
N THR A 219 20.58 2.07 -14.56
CA THR A 219 19.52 2.95 -15.08
C THR A 219 18.29 2.87 -14.17
N ILE A 220 17.79 4.03 -13.75
CA ILE A 220 16.48 4.20 -13.13
C ILE A 220 15.51 4.67 -14.21
N ASP A 221 14.50 3.86 -14.51
CA ASP A 221 13.41 4.25 -15.40
C ASP A 221 12.29 4.89 -14.59
N ALA A 222 12.22 6.22 -14.66
CA ALA A 222 11.15 7.03 -14.11
C ALA A 222 10.31 7.70 -15.20
N SER A 223 10.37 7.20 -16.45
CA SER A 223 9.53 7.72 -17.52
C SER A 223 8.06 7.37 -17.26
N ASP A 224 7.15 8.25 -17.69
CA ASP A 224 5.72 8.12 -17.34
C ASP A 224 5.08 6.81 -17.82
N TRP A 225 5.63 6.22 -18.88
CA TRP A 225 5.15 4.98 -19.51
C TRP A 225 6.07 3.77 -19.34
N GLY A 226 7.21 3.90 -18.64
CA GLY A 226 8.21 2.84 -18.51
C GLY A 226 8.94 2.52 -19.82
N ASP A 227 9.26 3.52 -20.63
CA ASP A 227 9.81 3.34 -21.96
C ASP A 227 11.15 2.61 -21.97
N VAL A 228 12.00 2.79 -20.96
CA VAL A 228 13.28 2.05 -20.89
C VAL A 228 13.04 0.59 -20.53
N ILE A 229 12.14 0.30 -19.58
CA ILE A 229 11.71 -1.08 -19.27
C ILE A 229 11.23 -1.77 -20.54
N ARG A 230 10.32 -1.14 -21.28
CA ARG A 230 9.78 -1.69 -22.53
C ARG A 230 10.86 -1.91 -23.58
N LEU A 231 11.74 -0.94 -23.82
CA LEU A 231 12.78 -1.03 -24.85
C LEU A 231 13.92 -2.00 -24.46
N SER A 232 14.18 -2.19 -23.17
CA SER A 232 15.22 -3.10 -22.65
C SER A 232 14.94 -4.58 -22.88
N GLY A 233 13.67 -4.94 -23.17
CA GLY A 233 13.22 -6.32 -23.19
C GLY A 233 12.99 -6.92 -21.81
N ALA A 234 13.11 -6.14 -20.73
CA ALA A 234 12.62 -6.52 -19.41
C ALA A 234 11.13 -6.84 -19.46
N GLU A 235 10.73 -7.90 -18.77
CA GLU A 235 9.35 -8.37 -18.79
C GLU A 235 8.44 -7.40 -18.00
N TYR A 236 7.25 -7.16 -18.54
CA TYR A 236 6.28 -6.24 -17.94
C TYR A 236 4.83 -6.66 -18.27
N MET A 237 3.88 -6.03 -17.59
CA MET A 237 2.43 -6.21 -17.76
C MET A 237 1.79 -4.85 -18.09
N ALA A 238 0.68 -4.86 -18.82
CA ALA A 238 -0.12 -3.66 -19.07
C ALA A 238 -1.59 -4.06 -19.22
N GLY A 239 -2.53 -3.17 -18.91
CA GLY A 239 -3.94 -3.54 -18.89
C GLY A 239 -4.32 -4.38 -17.66
N PRO A 240 -5.45 -5.10 -17.63
CA PRO A 240 -5.86 -5.81 -16.43
C PRO A 240 -5.09 -7.12 -16.22
N ASP A 241 -4.97 -7.58 -14.98
CA ASP A 241 -4.46 -8.93 -14.68
C ASP A 241 -5.60 -9.94 -14.58
N LEU A 242 -5.34 -11.18 -14.97
CA LEU A 242 -6.29 -12.27 -14.84
C LEU A 242 -6.17 -12.94 -13.47
N LYS A 243 -7.29 -13.45 -13.00
CA LYS A 243 -7.36 -14.13 -11.70
C LYS A 243 -6.44 -15.35 -11.62
N HIS A 244 -6.22 -16.09 -12.69
CA HIS A 244 -5.28 -17.22 -12.67
C HIS A 244 -3.81 -16.80 -12.46
N GLN A 245 -3.47 -15.51 -12.66
CA GLN A 245 -2.10 -15.02 -12.50
C GLN A 245 -1.77 -14.75 -11.03
N PHE A 246 -2.68 -14.11 -10.30
CA PHE A 246 -2.43 -13.62 -8.93
C PHE A 246 -3.46 -14.06 -7.88
N ASN A 247 -4.51 -14.77 -8.33
CA ASN A 247 -5.67 -15.17 -7.53
C ASN A 247 -6.40 -14.00 -6.85
N GLU A 248 -6.35 -12.81 -7.47
CA GLU A 248 -6.94 -11.61 -6.91
C GLU A 248 -8.47 -11.64 -6.97
N PRO A 249 -9.18 -11.30 -5.89
CA PRO A 249 -10.63 -11.39 -5.84
C PRO A 249 -11.35 -10.44 -6.82
N SER A 250 -10.76 -9.29 -7.13
CA SER A 250 -11.32 -8.31 -8.06
C SER A 250 -10.82 -8.50 -9.51
N ALA A 251 -9.93 -9.47 -9.76
CA ALA A 251 -9.42 -9.73 -11.11
C ALA A 251 -10.45 -10.50 -11.96
N PRO A 252 -10.59 -10.17 -13.25
CA PRO A 252 -11.43 -10.92 -14.18
C PRO A 252 -10.92 -12.34 -14.44
N GLU A 253 -11.84 -13.27 -14.73
CA GLU A 253 -11.52 -14.64 -15.15
C GLU A 253 -10.99 -14.69 -16.60
N SER A 254 -11.51 -13.82 -17.47
CA SER A 254 -11.14 -13.70 -18.88
C SER A 254 -11.43 -12.28 -19.41
N PHE A 255 -10.90 -11.95 -20.58
CA PHE A 255 -11.20 -10.70 -21.30
C PHE A 255 -12.14 -10.93 -22.49
N ASP A 256 -12.90 -9.89 -22.85
CA ASP A 256 -13.34 -9.71 -24.22
C ASP A 256 -12.17 -9.15 -25.07
N ASP A 257 -12.24 -9.24 -26.40
CA ASP A 257 -11.19 -8.71 -27.32
C ASP A 257 -10.80 -7.25 -27.01
N VAL A 258 -11.75 -6.56 -26.40
CA VAL A 258 -11.78 -5.14 -26.07
C VAL A 258 -11.11 -4.84 -24.72
N GLY A 259 -11.21 -5.74 -23.75
CA GLY A 259 -10.81 -5.53 -22.35
C GLY A 259 -9.31 -5.65 -22.09
N ARG A 260 -8.52 -6.21 -23.01
CA ARG A 260 -7.09 -6.43 -22.78
C ARG A 260 -6.29 -5.12 -22.65
N ASN A 261 -6.72 -4.05 -23.30
CA ASN A 261 -6.02 -2.75 -23.28
C ASN A 261 -6.59 -1.80 -22.20
N GLU A 262 -7.47 -2.29 -21.34
CA GLU A 262 -8.14 -1.47 -20.32
C GLU A 262 -7.18 -1.01 -19.23
N MET A 263 -6.98 0.31 -19.13
CA MET A 263 -6.13 0.98 -18.13
C MET A 263 -6.88 2.18 -17.56
N ASN A 264 -6.42 2.68 -16.41
CA ASN A 264 -6.94 3.96 -15.91
C ASN A 264 -6.80 5.06 -16.99
N PRO A 265 -7.83 5.90 -17.15
CA PRO A 265 -7.83 6.95 -18.15
C PRO A 265 -6.79 8.02 -17.85
N ILE A 266 -6.35 8.70 -18.91
CA ILE A 266 -5.64 9.97 -18.80
C ILE A 266 -6.65 11.12 -18.68
N THR A 267 -6.22 12.28 -18.15
CA THR A 267 -7.09 13.46 -18.05
C THR A 267 -6.35 14.73 -18.43
N GLY A 268 -6.92 15.56 -19.30
CA GLY A 268 -6.42 16.91 -19.56
C GLY A 268 -6.75 17.88 -18.42
N CYS A 269 -5.97 17.86 -17.33
CA CYS A 269 -6.14 18.66 -16.11
C CYS A 269 -6.01 20.18 -16.33
N MET A 270 -7.06 20.81 -16.82
CA MET A 270 -7.08 22.23 -17.18
C MET A 270 -7.20 23.12 -15.94
N VAL A 271 -6.30 24.09 -15.80
CA VAL A 271 -6.37 25.11 -14.75
C VAL A 271 -7.07 26.35 -15.29
N LEU A 272 -8.04 26.87 -14.55
CA LEU A 272 -8.84 28.04 -14.89
C LEU A 272 -8.58 29.17 -13.90
N ARG A 273 -8.51 30.41 -14.42
CA ARG A 273 -8.47 31.64 -13.62
C ARG A 273 -9.71 32.46 -13.89
N GLU A 274 -10.23 33.07 -12.84
CA GLU A 274 -11.29 34.07 -12.95
C GLU A 274 -10.88 35.26 -13.81
N THR A 275 -11.85 35.78 -14.57
CA THR A 275 -11.76 37.00 -15.37
C THR A 275 -12.83 38.02 -14.98
N ASP A 276 -12.59 39.28 -15.31
CA ASP A 276 -13.53 40.41 -15.13
C ASP A 276 -14.61 40.48 -16.22
N THR A 277 -14.47 39.68 -17.27
CA THR A 277 -15.29 39.63 -18.48
C THR A 277 -15.60 38.19 -18.87
N GLU A 278 -16.63 37.96 -19.67
CA GLU A 278 -16.91 36.63 -20.20
C GLU A 278 -15.82 36.22 -21.21
N THR A 279 -15.31 34.99 -21.06
CA THR A 279 -14.21 34.38 -21.81
C THR A 279 -14.61 33.00 -22.34
N VAL A 280 -15.79 32.94 -22.96
CA VAL A 280 -16.30 31.72 -23.59
C VAL A 280 -15.38 31.30 -24.74
N ILE A 281 -14.86 30.08 -24.69
CA ILE A 281 -14.00 29.54 -25.75
C ILE A 281 -14.83 29.09 -26.95
N ASP A 282 -14.22 29.06 -28.13
CA ASP A 282 -14.83 28.42 -29.30
C ASP A 282 -15.00 26.91 -29.08
N PRO A 283 -16.03 26.27 -29.67
CA PRO A 283 -16.18 24.81 -29.56
C PRO A 283 -15.02 24.09 -30.26
N PRO A 284 -14.43 23.06 -29.63
CA PRO A 284 -13.49 22.16 -30.30
C PRO A 284 -14.07 21.52 -31.58
N GLU A 285 -13.21 21.09 -32.50
CA GLU A 285 -13.60 20.57 -33.82
C GLU A 285 -14.62 19.42 -33.76
N HIS A 286 -14.42 18.49 -32.82
CA HIS A 286 -15.26 17.30 -32.64
C HIS A 286 -16.23 17.42 -31.44
N TYR A 287 -16.56 18.65 -31.05
CA TYR A 287 -17.45 18.90 -29.92
C TYR A 287 -18.89 18.44 -30.18
N ASP A 288 -19.42 17.64 -29.25
CA ASP A 288 -20.84 17.29 -29.18
C ASP A 288 -21.33 17.41 -27.74
N PRO A 289 -22.34 18.26 -27.45
CA PRO A 289 -22.84 18.43 -26.08
C PRO A 289 -23.42 17.14 -25.47
N ARG A 290 -23.85 16.17 -26.31
CA ARG A 290 -24.42 14.90 -25.84
C ARG A 290 -23.43 14.05 -25.06
N THR A 291 -22.13 14.18 -25.33
CA THR A 291 -21.02 13.56 -24.59
C THR A 291 -21.00 14.01 -23.12
N TYR A 292 -21.44 15.24 -22.84
CA TYR A 292 -21.34 15.85 -21.50
C TYR A 292 -22.67 15.99 -20.78
N TYR A 293 -23.81 15.66 -21.42
CA TYR A 293 -25.07 15.60 -20.70
C TYR A 293 -24.97 14.65 -19.51
N GLY A 294 -25.54 15.06 -18.38
CA GLY A 294 -25.43 14.29 -17.14
C GLY A 294 -24.09 14.46 -16.40
N ALA A 295 -23.12 15.23 -16.93
CA ALA A 295 -21.93 15.62 -16.18
C ALA A 295 -22.27 16.34 -14.87
N VAL A 296 -23.40 17.06 -14.88
CA VAL A 296 -23.94 17.83 -13.77
C VAL A 296 -25.47 17.70 -13.73
N LEU A 297 -26.07 17.94 -12.57
CA LEU A 297 -27.52 17.81 -12.36
C LEU A 297 -28.36 18.72 -13.27
N GLU A 298 -27.82 19.86 -13.67
CA GLU A 298 -28.46 20.88 -14.51
C GLU A 298 -28.73 20.41 -15.96
N THR A 299 -28.17 19.26 -16.36
CA THR A 299 -28.39 18.65 -17.69
C THR A 299 -29.01 17.25 -17.59
N LYS A 300 -29.66 16.97 -16.45
CA LYS A 300 -30.26 15.66 -16.17
C LYS A 300 -31.36 15.28 -17.17
N ASP A 301 -32.15 16.25 -17.62
CA ASP A 301 -33.29 16.00 -18.51
C ASP A 301 -32.83 15.76 -19.95
N GLU A 302 -31.82 16.50 -20.45
CA GLU A 302 -31.20 16.21 -21.75
C GLU A 302 -30.53 14.85 -21.74
N PHE A 303 -29.83 14.51 -20.65
CA PHE A 303 -29.26 13.17 -20.51
C PHE A 303 -30.33 12.08 -20.58
N ALA A 304 -31.49 12.28 -19.96
CA ALA A 304 -32.60 11.34 -20.02
C ALA A 304 -33.25 11.26 -21.42
N GLY A 305 -33.10 12.31 -22.23
CA GLY A 305 -33.50 12.34 -23.64
C GLY A 305 -32.46 11.74 -24.59
N VAL A 306 -31.22 11.51 -24.12
CA VAL A 306 -30.23 10.70 -24.86
C VAL A 306 -30.44 9.25 -24.49
N ASP A 307 -30.72 8.41 -25.48
CA ASP A 307 -30.92 6.96 -25.30
C ASP A 307 -29.60 6.21 -25.03
N TRP A 308 -28.84 6.68 -24.03
CA TRP A 308 -27.60 6.05 -23.59
C TRP A 308 -27.87 4.64 -23.06
N PRO A 309 -26.98 3.67 -23.33
CA PRO A 309 -27.05 2.35 -22.73
C PRO A 309 -26.99 2.39 -21.20
N ARG A 310 -27.53 1.35 -20.55
CA ARG A 310 -27.47 1.23 -19.08
C ARG A 310 -26.03 1.13 -18.60
N GLY A 311 -25.74 1.74 -17.46
CA GLY A 311 -24.42 1.68 -16.81
C GLY A 311 -23.49 2.82 -17.16
N VAL A 312 -23.90 3.74 -18.04
CA VAL A 312 -23.18 5.00 -18.28
C VAL A 312 -23.04 5.77 -16.97
N MET A 313 -21.82 6.24 -16.72
CA MET A 313 -21.48 7.04 -15.56
C MET A 313 -22.26 8.36 -15.56
N LYS A 314 -22.79 8.72 -14.40
CA LYS A 314 -23.43 10.01 -14.19
C LYS A 314 -23.09 10.56 -12.80
N PRO A 315 -22.21 11.57 -12.70
CA PRO A 315 -21.97 12.27 -11.46
C PRO A 315 -23.27 12.89 -10.93
N HIS A 316 -23.58 12.61 -9.68
CA HIS A 316 -24.74 13.18 -9.02
C HIS A 316 -24.33 14.44 -8.24
N SER A 317 -23.98 15.50 -8.96
CA SER A 317 -23.53 16.77 -8.37
C SER A 317 -23.91 17.95 -9.25
N SER A 318 -24.14 19.11 -8.63
CA SER A 318 -24.33 20.38 -9.35
C SER A 318 -23.01 20.92 -9.86
N VAL A 319 -23.08 21.81 -10.85
CA VAL A 319 -21.89 22.53 -11.34
C VAL A 319 -21.30 23.47 -10.29
N TRP A 320 -22.14 24.09 -9.46
CA TRP A 320 -21.73 25.09 -8.47
C TRP A 320 -22.50 24.93 -7.16
N VAL A 321 -21.80 25.13 -6.05
CA VAL A 321 -22.35 25.33 -4.71
C VAL A 321 -21.50 26.37 -3.98
N ASP A 322 -22.13 27.23 -3.19
CA ASP A 322 -21.43 28.17 -2.30
C ASP A 322 -20.93 27.41 -1.07
N SER A 323 -19.68 26.98 -1.09
CA SER A 323 -19.09 26.20 0.00
C SER A 323 -17.58 26.42 0.10
N ASP A 324 -17.09 26.48 1.33
CA ASP A 324 -15.70 26.41 1.76
C ASP A 324 -15.28 24.97 2.14
N VAL A 325 -16.14 23.97 1.90
CA VAL A 325 -15.93 22.56 2.26
C VAL A 325 -15.57 22.42 3.76
N PRO A 326 -16.50 22.75 4.68
CA PRO A 326 -16.19 22.99 6.09
C PRO A 326 -15.76 21.74 6.86
N SER A 327 -16.05 20.54 6.33
CA SER A 327 -15.61 19.26 6.90
C SER A 327 -14.29 18.76 6.32
N GLY A 328 -13.62 19.56 5.50
CA GLY A 328 -12.45 19.17 4.73
C GLY A 328 -12.79 18.25 3.55
N PRO A 329 -11.76 17.71 2.87
CA PRO A 329 -11.89 16.88 1.70
C PRO A 329 -12.92 15.75 1.84
N TYR A 330 -13.64 15.48 0.76
CA TYR A 330 -14.72 14.50 0.64
C TYR A 330 -15.91 14.75 1.57
N GLY A 331 -16.02 15.95 2.15
CA GLY A 331 -17.13 16.42 2.97
C GLY A 331 -18.37 16.84 2.18
N ALA A 332 -19.24 17.64 2.79
CA ALA A 332 -20.35 18.29 2.08
C ALA A 332 -19.81 19.37 1.11
N GLY A 333 -20.62 19.72 0.11
CA GLY A 333 -20.28 20.79 -0.83
C GLY A 333 -19.56 20.34 -2.09
N ARG A 334 -19.73 19.08 -2.53
CA ARG A 334 -19.22 18.59 -3.82
C ARG A 334 -19.93 19.26 -5.01
N SER A 335 -19.15 19.89 -5.89
CA SER A 335 -19.59 20.42 -7.19
C SER A 335 -18.41 20.46 -8.16
N VAL A 336 -18.62 20.77 -9.43
CA VAL A 336 -17.49 21.01 -10.36
C VAL A 336 -16.61 22.16 -9.87
N TYR A 337 -17.24 23.25 -9.40
CA TYR A 337 -16.56 24.44 -8.88
C TYR A 337 -15.69 24.17 -7.65
N THR A 338 -16.15 23.33 -6.72
CA THR A 338 -15.44 23.03 -5.47
C THR A 338 -14.54 21.79 -5.56
N HIS A 339 -14.66 20.98 -6.62
CA HIS A 339 -14.01 19.67 -6.73
C HIS A 339 -12.50 19.74 -6.47
N ARG A 340 -11.78 20.50 -7.30
CA ARG A 340 -10.34 20.76 -7.17
C ARG A 340 -10.04 22.26 -7.26
N ARG A 341 -10.64 23.05 -6.36
CA ARG A 341 -10.39 24.49 -6.27
C ARG A 341 -8.98 24.75 -5.72
N LEU A 342 -8.12 25.40 -6.51
CA LEU A 342 -6.73 25.68 -6.12
C LEU A 342 -6.63 26.91 -5.24
N VAL A 343 -7.46 27.93 -5.52
CA VAL A 343 -7.56 29.17 -4.74
C VAL A 343 -9.02 29.58 -4.64
N ASP A 344 -9.53 29.62 -3.41
CA ASP A 344 -10.84 30.13 -3.04
C ASP A 344 -10.72 31.57 -2.60
N ARG A 345 -10.98 32.51 -3.51
CA ARG A 345 -10.91 33.93 -3.14
C ARG A 345 -12.12 34.35 -2.33
N ARG A 346 -13.28 33.75 -2.62
CA ARG A 346 -14.58 34.18 -2.11
C ARG A 346 -14.67 34.02 -0.60
N HIS A 347 -14.29 32.85 -0.09
CA HIS A 347 -14.38 32.57 1.34
C HIS A 347 -13.15 33.09 2.12
N ASN A 348 -12.02 33.28 1.44
CA ASN A 348 -10.79 33.78 2.06
C ASN A 348 -10.60 35.30 1.94
N ASN A 349 -11.55 36.04 1.35
CA ASN A 349 -11.47 37.48 1.10
C ASN A 349 -10.20 37.90 0.33
N LEU A 350 -9.79 37.10 -0.65
CA LEU A 350 -8.64 37.41 -1.51
C LEU A 350 -9.06 38.35 -2.67
N PRO A 351 -8.12 39.10 -3.27
CA PRO A 351 -8.42 40.02 -4.36
C PRO A 351 -9.14 39.37 -5.55
N GLU A 352 -9.96 40.14 -6.26
CA GLU A 352 -10.57 39.70 -7.54
C GLU A 352 -9.51 39.27 -8.55
N GLY A 353 -9.82 38.25 -9.36
CA GLY A 353 -8.91 37.66 -10.33
C GLY A 353 -7.95 36.62 -9.74
N THR A 354 -8.03 36.32 -8.44
CA THR A 354 -7.20 35.27 -7.81
C THR A 354 -7.85 33.90 -7.78
N GLU A 355 -9.19 33.80 -7.88
CA GLU A 355 -9.93 32.54 -7.86
C GLU A 355 -9.41 31.60 -8.95
N CYS A 356 -9.06 30.38 -8.55
CA CYS A 356 -8.36 29.42 -9.40
C CYS A 356 -8.91 28.03 -9.21
N LEU A 357 -9.29 27.38 -10.31
CA LEU A 357 -9.89 26.05 -10.33
C LEU A 357 -9.04 25.11 -11.16
N LEU A 358 -8.85 23.88 -10.68
CA LEU A 358 -8.44 22.78 -11.53
C LEU A 358 -9.68 22.00 -11.97
N VAL A 359 -9.95 21.96 -13.27
CA VAL A 359 -10.97 21.09 -13.84
C VAL A 359 -10.33 19.72 -14.09
N ASN A 360 -10.63 18.82 -13.16
CA ASN A 360 -10.41 17.38 -13.24
C ASN A 360 -11.71 16.73 -12.75
N TRP A 361 -12.70 16.60 -13.63
CA TRP A 361 -14.03 16.06 -13.32
C TRP A 361 -14.20 14.69 -13.99
N PRO A 362 -14.91 13.70 -13.42
CA PRO A 362 -14.89 12.35 -13.97
C PRO A 362 -15.32 12.20 -15.45
N LEU A 363 -16.19 13.07 -15.98
CA LEU A 363 -16.56 13.03 -17.40
C LEU A 363 -15.48 13.62 -18.35
N GLN A 364 -14.42 14.20 -17.80
CA GLN A 364 -13.25 14.68 -18.53
C GLN A 364 -12.22 13.57 -18.76
N ASP A 365 -12.32 12.47 -18.02
CA ASP A 365 -11.41 11.34 -18.15
C ASP A 365 -11.49 10.77 -19.57
N TYR A 366 -10.34 10.38 -20.13
CA TYR A 366 -10.21 9.88 -21.49
C TYR A 366 -9.74 8.41 -21.50
N PRO A 367 -10.65 7.44 -21.75
CA PRO A 367 -10.31 6.02 -21.79
C PRO A 367 -9.25 5.68 -22.85
N LEU A 368 -8.34 4.75 -22.56
CA LEU A 368 -7.17 4.50 -23.43
C LEU A 368 -7.37 3.39 -24.48
N TYR A 369 -8.62 3.09 -24.83
CA TYR A 369 -8.95 2.16 -25.91
C TYR A 369 -10.30 2.50 -26.56
N ASN A 370 -10.59 1.85 -27.70
CA ASN A 370 -11.82 2.03 -28.50
C ASN A 370 -12.01 3.50 -28.84
N PHE A 371 -10.97 4.06 -29.46
CA PHE A 371 -10.85 5.47 -29.73
C PHE A 371 -11.96 5.94 -30.70
N PRO A 372 -12.31 7.23 -30.66
CA PRO A 372 -13.15 7.86 -31.68
C PRO A 372 -12.58 7.63 -33.08
N GLN A 373 -13.44 7.55 -34.09
CA GLN A 373 -13.04 7.16 -35.44
C GLN A 373 -11.91 8.03 -36.03
N HIS A 374 -11.91 9.34 -35.77
CA HIS A 374 -10.86 10.24 -36.26
C HIS A 374 -9.49 9.96 -35.63
N VAL A 375 -9.46 9.53 -34.36
CA VAL A 375 -8.23 9.10 -33.67
C VAL A 375 -7.76 7.76 -34.22
N VAL A 376 -8.69 6.82 -34.48
CA VAL A 376 -8.38 5.56 -35.16
C VAL A 376 -7.73 5.83 -36.50
N ASP A 377 -8.36 6.63 -37.36
CA ASP A 377 -7.84 6.97 -38.69
C ASP A 377 -6.45 7.62 -38.62
N ALA A 378 -6.23 8.53 -37.66
CA ALA A 378 -4.95 9.18 -37.44
C ALA A 378 -3.85 8.20 -36.97
N LEU A 379 -4.18 7.29 -36.06
CA LEU A 379 -3.25 6.26 -35.58
C LEU A 379 -2.89 5.28 -36.71
N GLU A 380 -3.88 4.78 -37.44
CA GLU A 380 -3.69 3.85 -38.57
C GLU A 380 -2.87 4.48 -39.70
N ALA A 381 -2.95 5.79 -39.88
CA ALA A 381 -2.08 6.52 -40.82
C ALA A 381 -0.59 6.50 -40.42
N THR A 382 -0.27 6.28 -39.14
CA THR A 382 1.13 6.15 -38.67
C THR A 382 1.67 4.73 -38.88
N GLU A 383 0.86 3.72 -38.59
CA GLU A 383 1.20 2.30 -38.66
C GLU A 383 -0.11 1.48 -38.64
N GLU A 384 -0.23 0.51 -39.55
CA GLU A 384 -1.37 -0.40 -39.58
C GLU A 384 -1.49 -1.18 -38.25
N GLY A 385 -2.67 -1.15 -37.64
CA GLY A 385 -2.99 -1.72 -36.34
C GLY A 385 -2.59 -0.86 -35.13
N ALA A 386 -2.08 0.36 -35.33
CA ALA A 386 -1.69 1.25 -34.23
C ALA A 386 -2.84 1.55 -33.26
N SER A 387 -4.08 1.67 -33.76
CA SER A 387 -5.26 1.92 -32.93
C SER A 387 -5.59 0.78 -31.96
N GLN A 388 -5.05 -0.42 -32.20
CA GLN A 388 -5.27 -1.63 -31.41
C GLN A 388 -4.15 -1.92 -30.40
N LYS A 389 -3.09 -1.08 -30.39
CA LYS A 389 -2.00 -1.19 -29.42
C LYS A 389 -2.47 -0.72 -28.05
N ASN A 390 -1.92 -1.32 -27.00
CA ASN A 390 -1.93 -0.69 -25.70
C ASN A 390 -1.08 0.59 -25.78
N ILE A 391 -1.48 1.67 -25.11
CA ILE A 391 -0.77 2.96 -25.16
C ILE A 391 0.69 2.86 -24.73
N VAL A 392 1.05 1.91 -23.84
CA VAL A 392 2.45 1.71 -23.43
C VAL A 392 3.31 1.23 -24.60
N GLU A 393 2.71 0.54 -25.58
CA GLU A 393 3.36 0.04 -26.80
C GLU A 393 3.33 1.04 -27.97
N MET A 394 2.63 2.16 -27.82
CA MET A 394 2.61 3.23 -28.82
C MET A 394 3.93 4.00 -28.82
N THR A 395 4.34 4.48 -30.00
CA THR A 395 5.47 5.40 -30.13
C THR A 395 5.11 6.78 -29.52
N PRO A 396 6.10 7.63 -29.18
CA PRO A 396 5.81 8.97 -28.69
C PRO A 396 4.91 9.79 -29.62
N ASP A 397 5.12 9.70 -30.94
CA ASP A 397 4.29 10.38 -31.94
C ASP A 397 2.84 9.83 -31.96
N GLN A 398 2.65 8.53 -31.78
CA GLN A 398 1.31 7.92 -31.64
C GLN A 398 0.61 8.37 -30.35
N ARG A 399 1.32 8.43 -29.21
CA ARG A 399 0.75 8.91 -27.94
C ARG A 399 0.33 10.38 -28.03
N ARG A 400 1.08 11.22 -28.75
CA ARG A 400 0.71 12.63 -28.99
C ARG A 400 -0.65 12.79 -29.67
N ILE A 401 -1.01 11.92 -30.62
CA ILE A 401 -2.36 11.89 -31.24
C ILE A 401 -3.45 11.69 -30.18
N VAL A 402 -3.25 10.73 -29.27
CA VAL A 402 -4.20 10.44 -28.18
C VAL A 402 -4.26 11.60 -27.18
N PHE A 403 -3.13 12.23 -26.87
CA PHE A 403 -3.07 13.35 -25.95
C PHE A 403 -3.75 14.60 -26.51
N ASP A 404 -3.58 14.87 -27.80
CA ASP A 404 -4.26 15.97 -28.47
C ASP A 404 -5.79 15.79 -28.43
N ASP A 405 -6.31 14.59 -28.68
CA ASP A 405 -7.76 14.33 -28.58
C ASP A 405 -8.26 14.40 -27.12
N SER A 406 -7.48 13.90 -26.16
CA SER A 406 -7.80 14.05 -24.73
C SER A 406 -7.87 15.52 -24.31
N ARG A 407 -7.03 16.38 -24.90
CA ARG A 407 -7.04 17.82 -24.65
C ARG A 407 -8.29 18.48 -25.22
N GLU A 408 -8.63 18.18 -26.47
CA GLU A 408 -9.85 18.68 -27.10
C GLU A 408 -11.11 18.23 -26.33
N HIS A 409 -11.12 16.99 -25.82
CA HIS A 409 -12.20 16.50 -24.95
C HIS A 409 -12.33 17.30 -23.65
N ALA A 410 -11.21 17.70 -23.02
CA ALA A 410 -11.21 18.53 -21.83
C ALA A 410 -11.69 19.96 -22.11
N LEU A 411 -11.26 20.57 -23.22
CA LEU A 411 -11.75 21.86 -23.67
C LEU A 411 -13.25 21.81 -24.05
N GLY A 412 -13.72 20.68 -24.60
CA GLY A 412 -15.14 20.46 -24.88
C GLY A 412 -15.99 20.50 -23.61
N LEU A 413 -15.50 19.94 -22.50
CA LEU A 413 -16.17 20.07 -21.20
C LEU A 413 -16.22 21.53 -20.73
N LEU A 414 -15.15 22.31 -20.90
CA LEU A 414 -15.17 23.74 -20.58
C LEU A 414 -16.21 24.49 -21.40
N HIS A 415 -16.19 24.31 -22.72
CA HIS A 415 -17.15 24.94 -23.62
C HIS A 415 -18.58 24.59 -23.23
N PHE A 416 -18.84 23.33 -22.89
CA PHE A 416 -20.13 22.86 -22.38
C PHE A 416 -20.55 23.56 -21.08
N LEU A 417 -19.63 23.72 -20.13
CA LEU A 417 -19.89 24.42 -18.87
C LEU A 417 -20.19 25.92 -19.10
N GLN A 418 -19.50 26.54 -20.06
CA GLN A 418 -19.64 27.96 -20.40
C GLN A 418 -20.90 28.29 -21.22
N THR A 419 -21.40 27.33 -22.00
CA THR A 419 -22.53 27.55 -22.93
C THR A 419 -23.80 26.88 -22.43
N VAL A 420 -23.83 25.54 -22.42
CA VAL A 420 -25.02 24.75 -22.12
C VAL A 420 -25.42 24.89 -20.65
N VAL A 421 -24.46 24.83 -19.73
CA VAL A 421 -24.72 24.80 -18.28
C VAL A 421 -24.91 26.20 -17.69
N ALA A 422 -24.16 27.19 -18.15
CA ALA A 422 -24.12 28.53 -17.55
C ALA A 422 -25.50 29.18 -17.36
N ASP A 423 -26.40 29.07 -18.36
CA ASP A 423 -27.75 29.67 -18.30
C ASP A 423 -28.75 28.89 -17.43
N ARG A 424 -28.31 27.79 -16.79
CA ARG A 424 -29.14 26.90 -15.98
C ARG A 424 -28.80 26.96 -14.49
N GLN A 425 -27.81 27.77 -14.13
CA GLN A 425 -27.38 27.97 -12.75
C GLN A 425 -28.23 29.07 -12.06
N PRO A 426 -28.26 29.11 -10.72
CA PRO A 426 -28.81 30.25 -9.98
C PRO A 426 -28.11 31.57 -10.36
N ASP A 427 -28.84 32.69 -10.24
CA ASP A 427 -28.34 34.03 -10.60
C ASP A 427 -27.07 34.44 -9.82
N GLU A 428 -26.91 33.93 -8.60
CA GLU A 428 -25.77 34.18 -7.70
C GLU A 428 -24.55 33.27 -7.94
N ALA A 429 -24.66 32.28 -8.84
CA ALA A 429 -23.63 31.29 -9.05
C ALA A 429 -22.37 31.88 -9.68
N VAL A 430 -21.21 31.33 -9.32
CA VAL A 430 -20.01 31.53 -10.15
C VAL A 430 -20.19 30.73 -11.42
N THR A 431 -20.26 31.43 -12.55
CA THR A 431 -20.37 30.81 -13.86
C THR A 431 -18.98 30.57 -14.43
N PHE A 432 -18.84 29.52 -15.24
CA PHE A 432 -17.60 29.25 -15.97
C PHE A 432 -17.38 30.24 -17.12
N ARG A 433 -18.37 31.08 -17.48
CA ARG A 433 -18.21 32.12 -18.50
C ARG A 433 -17.13 33.12 -18.13
N SER A 434 -16.94 33.40 -16.84
CA SER A 434 -15.88 34.30 -16.36
C SER A 434 -14.66 33.53 -15.85
N MET A 435 -14.36 32.38 -16.45
CA MET A 435 -13.23 31.53 -16.12
C MET A 435 -12.53 31.10 -17.42
N ARG A 436 -11.22 31.35 -17.53
CA ARG A 436 -10.42 30.99 -18.72
C ARG A 436 -9.26 30.07 -18.37
N PRO A 437 -8.81 29.20 -19.30
CA PRO A 437 -7.54 28.50 -19.16
C PRO A 437 -6.40 29.46 -18.85
N THR A 438 -5.55 29.10 -17.88
CA THR A 438 -4.41 29.93 -17.51
C THR A 438 -3.31 29.86 -18.57
N ASP A 439 -2.41 30.84 -18.58
CA ASP A 439 -1.20 30.78 -19.40
C ASP A 439 -0.06 30.04 -18.69
N GLU A 440 -0.32 29.40 -17.54
CA GLU A 440 0.72 28.93 -16.61
C GLU A 440 1.65 27.89 -17.22
N PHE A 441 1.16 27.07 -18.14
CA PHE A 441 1.92 26.01 -18.80
C PHE A 441 2.76 26.51 -19.99
N GLY A 442 2.56 27.76 -20.43
CA GLY A 442 3.23 28.30 -21.62
C GLY A 442 2.77 27.68 -22.94
N THR A 443 1.69 26.90 -22.93
CA THR A 443 1.09 26.30 -24.13
C THR A 443 0.08 27.26 -24.77
N PRO A 444 -0.11 27.23 -26.11
CA PRO A 444 -1.00 28.17 -26.79
C PRO A 444 -2.47 28.15 -26.35
N ASN A 445 -2.93 27.01 -25.81
CA ASN A 445 -4.30 26.77 -25.38
C ASN A 445 -4.45 26.71 -23.84
N GLY A 446 -3.39 26.99 -23.09
CA GLY A 446 -3.42 26.98 -21.62
C GLY A 446 -3.59 25.60 -20.99
N MET A 447 -3.36 24.54 -21.76
CA MET A 447 -3.44 23.15 -21.28
C MET A 447 -2.07 22.67 -20.77
N PRO A 448 -2.04 21.70 -19.83
CA PRO A 448 -0.80 21.08 -19.38
C PRO A 448 0.04 20.51 -20.53
N LEU A 449 1.36 20.42 -20.31
CA LEU A 449 2.31 19.86 -21.29
C LEU A 449 2.07 18.37 -21.55
N LYS A 450 1.57 17.66 -20.54
CA LYS A 450 1.19 16.25 -20.58
C LYS A 450 -0.18 16.07 -19.93
N PRO A 451 -0.99 15.09 -20.35
CA PRO A 451 -2.19 14.75 -19.59
C PRO A 451 -1.79 14.13 -18.24
N TYR A 452 -2.70 14.14 -17.26
CA TYR A 452 -2.53 13.38 -16.02
C TYR A 452 -2.54 11.88 -16.31
N ILE A 453 -1.43 11.22 -16.02
CA ILE A 453 -1.21 9.78 -16.25
C ILE A 453 -1.39 9.04 -14.93
N ARG A 454 -2.42 8.19 -14.87
CA ARG A 454 -2.77 7.41 -13.66
C ARG A 454 -2.10 6.03 -13.62
N GLU A 455 -1.80 5.44 -14.77
CA GLU A 455 -1.30 4.08 -14.88
C GLU A 455 -0.32 3.98 -16.05
N GLY A 456 0.87 3.44 -15.78
CA GLY A 456 1.87 3.08 -16.80
C GLY A 456 1.88 1.57 -17.03
N LEU A 457 2.93 1.07 -17.71
CA LEU A 457 3.22 -0.37 -17.66
C LEU A 457 3.55 -0.80 -16.22
N ARG A 458 3.52 -2.08 -15.91
CA ARG A 458 3.87 -2.62 -14.59
C ARG A 458 5.02 -3.61 -14.71
N LEU A 459 6.09 -3.40 -13.96
CA LEU A 459 7.29 -4.23 -14.06
C LEU A 459 7.01 -5.66 -13.56
N SER A 460 7.50 -6.66 -14.30
CA SER A 460 7.63 -8.02 -13.76
C SER A 460 8.83 -8.02 -12.81
N ALA A 461 8.56 -7.63 -11.57
CA ALA A 461 9.56 -7.45 -10.52
C ALA A 461 9.82 -8.75 -9.75
N LEU A 462 10.82 -8.74 -8.85
CA LEU A 462 11.07 -9.86 -7.94
C LEU A 462 9.85 -10.19 -7.09
N TYR A 463 9.00 -9.22 -6.81
CA TYR A 463 7.69 -9.40 -6.20
C TYR A 463 6.65 -8.50 -6.84
N VAL A 464 5.45 -9.04 -7.06
CA VAL A 464 4.28 -8.29 -7.50
C VAL A 464 3.37 -8.15 -6.29
N LEU A 465 3.18 -6.93 -5.79
CA LEU A 465 2.23 -6.65 -4.72
C LEU A 465 0.78 -6.81 -5.20
N ARG A 466 -0.03 -7.58 -4.48
CA ARG A 466 -1.37 -8.04 -4.90
C ARG A 466 -2.47 -7.50 -3.99
N GLU A 467 -3.70 -7.54 -4.49
CA GLU A 467 -4.89 -7.06 -3.79
C GLU A 467 -5.04 -7.70 -2.40
N GLN A 468 -4.91 -9.03 -2.27
CA GLN A 468 -5.04 -9.71 -0.98
C GLN A 468 -3.98 -9.30 0.07
N ASP A 469 -2.84 -8.78 -0.39
CA ASP A 469 -1.75 -8.37 0.49
C ASP A 469 -2.12 -7.09 1.24
N VAL A 470 -2.96 -6.23 0.64
CA VAL A 470 -3.22 -4.84 1.08
C VAL A 470 -4.69 -4.51 1.33
N ARG A 471 -5.61 -5.35 0.87
CA ARG A 471 -7.05 -5.09 0.93
C ARG A 471 -7.56 -5.01 2.36
N ASP A 472 -8.36 -3.98 2.64
CA ASP A 472 -9.10 -3.84 3.91
C ASP A 472 -10.08 -5.00 4.09
N ARG A 473 -9.98 -5.68 5.24
CA ARG A 473 -10.76 -6.88 5.59
C ARG A 473 -11.96 -6.57 6.48
N ASP A 474 -11.82 -5.61 7.39
CA ASP A 474 -12.70 -5.45 8.55
C ASP A 474 -13.40 -4.07 8.58
N GLY A 475 -13.13 -3.20 7.61
CA GLY A 475 -13.65 -1.83 7.57
C GLY A 475 -13.01 -0.90 8.60
N ILE A 476 -12.02 -1.41 9.35
CA ILE A 476 -11.18 -0.67 10.28
C ILE A 476 -9.80 -0.62 9.61
N GLN A 477 -9.48 0.50 8.97
CA GLN A 477 -8.16 0.69 8.40
C GLN A 477 -7.11 0.49 9.49
N SER A 478 -6.25 -0.51 9.35
CA SER A 478 -5.20 -0.87 10.30
C SER A 478 -3.92 -1.23 9.56
N TRP A 479 -3.27 -2.35 9.90
CA TRP A 479 -2.13 -2.89 9.19
C TRP A 479 -2.60 -3.88 8.13
N ALA A 480 -2.02 -3.79 6.95
CA ALA A 480 -2.26 -4.72 5.87
C ALA A 480 -1.92 -6.16 6.28
N SER A 481 -2.52 -7.12 5.57
CA SER A 481 -2.24 -8.55 5.76
C SER A 481 -0.75 -8.85 5.65
N ALA A 482 -0.07 -8.11 4.77
CA ALA A 482 1.36 -8.18 4.54
C ALA A 482 2.03 -6.83 4.85
N MET A 483 2.99 -6.88 5.77
CA MET A 483 3.93 -5.82 6.12
C MET A 483 5.36 -6.28 5.82
N PRO A 484 5.81 -6.17 4.56
CA PRO A 484 7.08 -6.72 4.13
C PRO A 484 8.27 -6.18 4.93
N THR A 485 9.17 -7.06 5.33
CA THR A 485 10.36 -6.73 6.13
C THR A 485 11.41 -5.95 5.35
N ASP A 486 11.28 -5.90 4.02
CA ASP A 486 12.06 -5.12 3.08
C ASP A 486 11.32 -3.87 2.60
N ALA A 487 10.28 -3.41 3.31
CA ALA A 487 9.59 -2.19 2.94
C ALA A 487 10.51 -0.95 2.95
N VAL A 488 10.35 -0.09 1.94
CA VAL A 488 11.16 1.11 1.71
C VAL A 488 10.39 2.42 1.93
N PHE A 489 9.06 2.33 2.05
CA PHE A 489 8.21 3.40 2.56
C PHE A 489 6.83 2.84 2.94
N GLY A 490 6.15 3.48 3.87
CA GLY A 490 4.76 3.21 4.22
C GLY A 490 3.81 4.01 3.34
N TYR A 491 2.66 3.43 3.01
CA TYR A 491 1.63 4.09 2.21
C TYR A 491 0.22 3.63 2.60
N GLN A 492 -0.78 4.42 2.20
CA GLN A 492 -2.18 4.02 2.20
C GLN A 492 -2.93 4.86 1.16
N PHE A 493 -3.67 4.20 0.28
CA PHE A 493 -4.72 4.84 -0.51
C PHE A 493 -5.70 3.81 -1.05
N ASN A 494 -6.93 4.22 -1.32
CA ASN A 494 -7.94 3.29 -1.82
C ASN A 494 -7.65 2.83 -3.25
N ILE A 495 -8.22 1.68 -3.62
CA ILE A 495 -8.23 1.23 -5.02
C ILE A 495 -9.17 2.17 -5.79
N ASP A 496 -8.54 3.07 -6.56
CA ASP A 496 -9.18 4.23 -7.18
C ASP A 496 -9.17 4.09 -8.70
N PHE A 497 -10.12 3.31 -9.24
CA PHE A 497 -10.31 3.16 -10.68
C PHE A 497 -11.38 4.12 -11.20
N HIS A 498 -10.95 5.02 -12.07
CA HIS A 498 -11.84 5.84 -12.88
C HIS A 498 -12.49 5.02 -14.01
N PRO A 499 -13.53 5.51 -14.69
CA PRO A 499 -14.15 4.77 -15.78
C PRO A 499 -13.16 4.51 -16.92
N THR A 500 -12.80 3.25 -17.10
CA THR A 500 -11.74 2.84 -18.04
C THR A 500 -12.27 2.43 -19.41
N LYS A 501 -13.60 2.41 -19.60
CA LYS A 501 -14.26 2.10 -20.88
C LYS A 501 -15.11 3.25 -21.39
N ARG A 502 -15.32 3.27 -22.72
CA ARG A 502 -16.29 4.14 -23.39
C ARG A 502 -17.30 3.36 -24.23
N ILE A 503 -18.49 3.91 -24.36
CA ILE A 503 -19.55 3.44 -25.26
C ILE A 503 -19.98 4.58 -26.19
N PHE A 504 -20.24 4.26 -27.46
CA PHE A 504 -20.67 5.24 -28.46
C PHE A 504 -22.19 5.25 -28.61
N LEU A 505 -22.73 6.42 -28.96
CA LEU A 505 -24.11 6.58 -29.40
C LEU A 505 -24.19 6.29 -30.90
N GLY A 506 -24.62 5.09 -31.27
CA GLY A 506 -24.69 4.63 -32.67
C GLY A 506 -24.12 3.23 -32.84
N GLU A 507 -23.97 2.78 -34.08
CA GLU A 507 -23.40 1.46 -34.41
C GLU A 507 -21.87 1.50 -34.62
N ASP A 508 -21.26 2.69 -34.73
CA ASP A 508 -19.83 2.89 -34.96
C ASP A 508 -19.20 3.91 -33.99
N ASN A 509 -17.88 4.11 -34.11
CA ASN A 509 -17.08 4.98 -33.26
C ASN A 509 -17.07 6.46 -33.71
N SER A 510 -17.95 6.87 -34.64
CA SER A 510 -18.00 8.24 -35.15
C SER A 510 -18.93 9.17 -34.34
N GLY A 511 -19.80 8.60 -33.51
CA GLY A 511 -20.74 9.33 -32.68
C GLY A 511 -20.15 9.89 -31.38
N PRO A 512 -20.94 10.65 -30.59
CA PRO A 512 -20.57 11.01 -29.24
C PRO A 512 -20.44 9.75 -28.37
N TRP A 513 -19.67 9.83 -27.29
CA TRP A 513 -19.42 8.70 -26.40
C TRP A 513 -19.61 9.04 -24.92
N ALA A 514 -19.73 8.01 -24.09
CA ALA A 514 -19.95 8.12 -22.66
C ALA A 514 -19.15 7.06 -21.88
N HIS A 515 -18.85 7.37 -20.61
CA HIS A 515 -18.01 6.56 -19.72
C HIS A 515 -18.75 5.36 -19.12
N ILE A 516 -18.08 4.22 -19.00
CA ILE A 516 -18.58 3.04 -18.27
C ILE A 516 -17.48 2.47 -17.38
N HIS A 517 -17.85 2.08 -16.15
CA HIS A 517 -16.95 1.34 -15.26
C HIS A 517 -16.85 -0.14 -15.63
N THR A 518 -15.65 -0.68 -15.52
CA THR A 518 -15.44 -2.12 -15.54
C THR A 518 -15.85 -2.72 -14.19
N LYS A 519 -16.48 -3.91 -14.22
CA LYS A 519 -16.91 -4.62 -13.02
C LYS A 519 -15.70 -4.85 -12.08
N TYR A 520 -15.85 -4.52 -10.79
CA TYR A 520 -14.80 -4.57 -9.75
C TYR A 520 -13.63 -3.57 -9.88
N ARG A 521 -13.62 -2.73 -10.93
CA ARG A 521 -12.67 -1.61 -11.10
C ARG A 521 -13.42 -0.30 -10.93
N HIS A 522 -13.61 0.06 -9.67
CA HIS A 522 -14.33 1.26 -9.26
C HIS A 522 -13.82 1.74 -7.90
N TRP A 523 -14.31 2.89 -7.45
CA TRP A 523 -13.95 3.56 -6.19
C TRP A 523 -14.44 2.90 -4.89
N GLY A 524 -14.65 1.59 -4.90
CA GLY A 524 -15.38 0.89 -3.82
C GLY A 524 -14.55 -0.14 -3.05
N THR A 525 -13.24 -0.22 -3.31
CA THR A 525 -12.36 -1.14 -2.62
C THR A 525 -11.32 -0.34 -1.85
N HIS A 526 -11.21 -0.62 -0.56
CA HIS A 526 -10.30 0.06 0.37
C HIS A 526 -9.05 -0.79 0.61
N THR A 527 -7.95 -0.13 0.96
CA THR A 527 -6.73 -0.79 1.43
C THR A 527 -6.48 -0.42 2.89
N ASP A 528 -5.85 -1.34 3.60
CA ASP A 528 -5.18 -1.07 4.87
C ASP A 528 -3.86 -0.32 4.63
N ARG A 529 -3.19 0.06 5.72
CA ARG A 529 -1.87 0.69 5.67
C ARG A 529 -0.81 -0.37 5.42
N ALA A 530 0.02 -0.18 4.40
CA ALA A 530 0.97 -1.17 3.93
C ALA A 530 2.39 -0.59 3.80
N GLY A 531 3.39 -1.46 3.87
CA GLY A 531 4.75 -1.15 3.44
C GLY A 531 4.95 -1.49 1.96
N PHE A 532 5.61 -0.62 1.19
CA PHE A 532 5.97 -0.91 -0.19
C PHE A 532 7.32 -1.65 -0.25
N PRO A 533 7.40 -2.88 -0.76
CA PRO A 533 8.61 -3.71 -0.68
C PRO A 533 9.69 -3.28 -1.68
N LEU A 534 10.96 -3.27 -1.25
CA LEU A 534 12.13 -2.98 -2.09
C LEU A 534 12.15 -3.83 -3.35
N ARG A 535 11.86 -5.13 -3.20
CA ARG A 535 11.89 -6.10 -4.30
C ARG A 535 10.88 -5.82 -5.42
N SER A 536 9.87 -4.97 -5.17
CA SER A 536 8.94 -4.49 -6.22
C SER A 536 9.52 -3.35 -7.08
N LEU A 537 10.70 -2.83 -6.77
CA LEU A 537 11.44 -1.88 -7.62
C LEU A 537 12.37 -2.60 -8.62
N VAL A 538 12.68 -3.87 -8.37
CA VAL A 538 13.78 -4.61 -9.02
C VAL A 538 13.23 -5.59 -10.04
N PRO A 539 13.67 -5.57 -11.32
CA PRO A 539 13.24 -6.53 -12.33
C PRO A 539 13.57 -7.97 -11.93
N ARG A 540 12.65 -8.90 -12.22
CA ARG A 540 12.78 -10.31 -11.87
C ARG A 540 14.02 -10.96 -12.51
N GLU A 541 14.19 -10.74 -13.82
CA GLU A 541 15.23 -11.42 -14.63
C GLU A 541 16.24 -10.46 -15.27
N HIS A 542 15.87 -9.22 -15.59
CA HIS A 542 16.74 -8.25 -16.25
C HIS A 542 17.66 -7.48 -15.27
N GLN A 543 18.91 -7.21 -15.65
CA GLN A 543 19.90 -6.48 -14.83
C GLN A 543 20.17 -5.07 -15.39
N GLY A 544 20.78 -4.21 -14.57
CA GLY A 544 21.15 -2.84 -14.95
C GLY A 544 19.99 -1.83 -14.90
N LEU A 545 18.83 -2.24 -14.37
CA LEU A 545 17.58 -1.48 -14.42
C LEU A 545 16.85 -1.52 -13.07
N ILE A 546 16.25 -0.39 -12.68
CA ILE A 546 15.35 -0.23 -11.55
C ILE A 546 14.12 0.55 -12.03
N GLY A 547 12.92 0.12 -11.65
CA GLY A 547 11.69 0.88 -11.89
C GLY A 547 11.49 1.96 -10.83
N ALA A 548 11.10 3.17 -11.23
CA ALA A 548 10.88 4.29 -10.32
C ALA A 548 9.80 5.25 -10.84
N GLY A 549 8.54 4.91 -10.67
CA GLY A 549 7.43 5.77 -11.08
C GLY A 549 6.13 5.00 -10.99
N LYS A 550 5.34 5.03 -12.07
CA LYS A 550 4.13 4.20 -12.21
C LYS A 550 4.41 2.85 -12.89
N ASN A 551 5.66 2.42 -12.86
CA ASN A 551 6.22 1.26 -13.57
C ASN A 551 6.82 0.20 -12.62
N LEU A 552 6.14 -0.05 -11.50
CA LEU A 552 6.63 -0.90 -10.42
C LEU A 552 6.02 -2.30 -10.44
N GLY A 553 6.52 -3.18 -9.57
CA GLY A 553 6.02 -4.52 -9.31
C GLY A 553 4.76 -4.52 -8.44
N TYR A 554 3.62 -4.26 -9.04
CA TYR A 554 2.30 -4.44 -8.42
C TYR A 554 1.31 -4.98 -9.46
N SER A 555 0.20 -5.55 -9.00
CA SER A 555 -0.92 -5.87 -9.88
C SER A 555 -1.59 -4.60 -10.38
N SER A 556 -2.40 -4.72 -11.42
CA SER A 556 -3.23 -3.66 -11.96
C SER A 556 -4.17 -3.13 -10.88
N ILE A 557 -4.71 -3.99 -10.03
CA ILE A 557 -5.62 -3.55 -8.98
C ILE A 557 -4.88 -2.64 -7.99
N VAL A 558 -3.72 -3.08 -7.53
CA VAL A 558 -2.89 -2.34 -6.55
C VAL A 558 -2.24 -1.09 -7.17
N SER A 559 -1.98 -1.05 -8.48
CA SER A 559 -1.41 0.12 -9.16
C SER A 559 -2.20 1.40 -8.88
N SER A 560 -3.52 1.28 -8.77
CA SER A 560 -4.41 2.40 -8.51
C SER A 560 -4.28 3.00 -7.10
N ALA A 561 -3.74 2.23 -6.14
CA ALA A 561 -3.47 2.65 -4.77
C ALA A 561 -2.04 3.24 -4.60
N VAL A 562 -1.08 2.86 -5.46
CA VAL A 562 0.33 3.30 -5.38
C VAL A 562 0.71 4.18 -6.58
N ARG A 563 0.13 5.39 -6.63
CA ARG A 563 0.35 6.34 -7.75
C ARG A 563 0.21 7.82 -7.40
N LEU A 564 0.09 8.15 -6.12
CA LEU A 564 -0.16 9.54 -5.69
C LEU A 564 1.13 10.36 -5.66
N HIS A 565 0.98 11.68 -5.59
CA HIS A 565 2.08 12.65 -5.51
C HIS A 565 3.18 12.25 -4.53
N GLY A 566 2.80 11.93 -3.28
CA GLY A 566 3.73 11.50 -2.25
C GLY A 566 4.35 10.13 -2.55
N HIS A 567 3.56 9.19 -3.09
CA HIS A 567 4.07 7.87 -3.46
C HIS A 567 5.14 7.99 -4.56
N GLY A 568 4.95 8.81 -5.59
CA GLY A 568 5.94 9.04 -6.64
C GLY A 568 7.26 9.58 -6.10
N MET A 569 7.20 10.62 -5.26
CA MET A 569 8.40 11.17 -4.58
C MET A 569 9.15 10.10 -3.78
N LEU A 570 8.44 9.30 -2.99
CA LEU A 570 9.04 8.26 -2.14
C LEU A 570 9.60 7.08 -2.95
N VAL A 571 8.93 6.70 -4.04
CA VAL A 571 9.41 5.67 -4.98
C VAL A 571 10.74 6.11 -5.61
N GLY A 572 10.83 7.35 -6.09
CA GLY A 572 12.07 7.90 -6.63
C GLY A 572 13.20 7.90 -5.60
N GLN A 573 12.91 8.35 -4.38
CA GLN A 573 13.87 8.37 -3.27
C GLN A 573 14.34 6.94 -2.89
N ALA A 574 13.43 5.97 -2.84
CA ALA A 574 13.76 4.57 -2.57
C ALA A 574 14.62 3.96 -3.69
N ALA A 575 14.24 4.13 -4.95
CA ALA A 575 14.96 3.59 -6.10
C ALA A 575 16.40 4.11 -6.19
N ALA A 576 16.60 5.42 -5.95
CA ALA A 576 17.93 6.00 -5.92
C ALA A 576 18.78 5.53 -4.74
N THR A 577 18.16 5.25 -3.58
CA THR A 577 18.88 4.68 -2.44
C THR A 577 19.33 3.25 -2.72
N VAL A 578 18.48 2.43 -3.35
CA VAL A 578 18.87 1.09 -3.87
C VAL A 578 20.02 1.20 -4.86
N ALA A 579 19.94 2.13 -5.83
CA ALA A 579 20.99 2.33 -6.82
C ALA A 579 22.33 2.76 -6.19
N ALA A 580 22.30 3.71 -5.25
CA ALA A 580 23.50 4.21 -4.58
C ALA A 580 24.19 3.12 -3.77
N VAL A 581 23.44 2.34 -2.96
CA VAL A 581 23.99 1.22 -2.19
C VAL A 581 24.54 0.13 -3.13
N ALA A 582 23.85 -0.15 -4.24
CA ALA A 582 24.32 -1.13 -5.23
C ALA A 582 25.63 -0.69 -5.91
N ILE A 583 25.73 0.57 -6.33
CA ILE A 583 26.94 1.15 -6.95
C ILE A 583 28.12 1.15 -5.96
N GLU A 584 27.87 1.58 -4.72
CA GLU A 584 28.91 1.65 -3.67
C GLU A 584 29.48 0.28 -3.32
N ASN A 585 28.65 -0.76 -3.33
CA ASN A 585 29.03 -2.13 -3.00
C ASN A 585 29.38 -3.00 -4.23
N ASP A 586 29.47 -2.42 -5.44
CA ASP A 586 29.73 -3.14 -6.70
C ASP A 586 28.83 -4.38 -6.88
N THR A 587 27.53 -4.22 -6.60
CA THR A 587 26.53 -5.30 -6.65
C THR A 587 25.36 -4.92 -7.56
N THR A 588 24.51 -5.89 -7.88
CA THR A 588 23.29 -5.64 -8.66
C THR A 588 22.10 -5.38 -7.72
N PRO A 589 21.06 -4.65 -8.15
CA PRO A 589 19.84 -4.47 -7.35
C PRO A 589 19.18 -5.79 -6.92
N ARG A 590 19.32 -6.85 -7.73
CA ARG A 590 18.79 -8.18 -7.41
C ARG A 590 19.59 -8.88 -6.31
N GLU A 591 20.91 -8.85 -6.40
CA GLU A 591 21.77 -9.41 -5.35
C GLU A 591 21.66 -8.59 -4.06
N LEU A 592 21.50 -7.26 -4.16
CA LEU A 592 21.17 -6.41 -3.02
C LEU A 592 19.87 -6.83 -2.34
N ALA A 593 18.79 -7.03 -3.10
CA ALA A 593 17.49 -7.45 -2.54
C ALA A 593 17.57 -8.81 -1.82
N ARG A 594 18.48 -9.68 -2.23
CA ARG A 594 18.78 -10.98 -1.60
C ARG A 594 19.67 -10.89 -0.36
N THR A 595 20.28 -9.74 -0.15
CA THR A 595 21.33 -9.55 0.86
C THR A 595 20.78 -8.70 2.01
N PRO A 596 20.36 -9.32 3.12
CA PRO A 596 19.57 -8.60 4.12
C PRO A 596 20.29 -7.41 4.75
N HIS A 597 21.61 -7.46 4.95
CA HIS A 597 22.35 -6.32 5.51
C HIS A 597 22.36 -5.12 4.56
N LEU A 598 22.38 -5.35 3.24
CA LEU A 598 22.28 -4.27 2.25
C LEU A 598 20.85 -3.72 2.15
N VAL A 599 19.83 -4.56 2.32
CA VAL A 599 18.43 -4.08 2.48
C VAL A 599 18.31 -3.18 3.71
N ARG A 600 18.95 -3.55 4.83
CA ARG A 600 18.98 -2.71 6.04
C ARG A 600 19.73 -1.40 5.81
N GLU A 601 20.84 -1.44 5.07
CA GLU A 601 21.58 -0.23 4.70
C GLU A 601 20.72 0.73 3.87
N VAL A 602 19.93 0.24 2.91
CA VAL A 602 18.96 1.05 2.16
C VAL A 602 17.95 1.70 3.11
N GLN A 603 17.33 0.91 3.99
CA GLN A 603 16.35 1.40 4.95
C GLN A 603 16.94 2.42 5.93
N GLN A 604 18.18 2.22 6.38
CA GLN A 604 18.88 3.15 7.27
C GLN A 604 19.12 4.49 6.58
N ARG A 605 19.57 4.49 5.32
CA ARG A 605 19.77 5.72 4.54
C ARG A 605 18.46 6.45 4.22
N LEU A 606 17.33 5.73 4.20
CA LEU A 606 16.00 6.32 4.03
C LEU A 606 15.48 6.92 5.34
N VAL A 607 15.59 6.20 6.46
CA VAL A 607 15.07 6.59 7.77
C VAL A 607 15.94 7.65 8.45
N SER A 608 17.25 7.54 8.32
CA SER A 608 18.25 8.43 8.89
C SER A 608 19.18 8.92 7.77
N PRO A 609 18.68 9.73 6.84
CA PRO A 609 19.48 10.21 5.72
C PRO A 609 20.69 10.99 6.24
N PRO A 610 21.87 10.85 5.60
CA PRO A 610 23.03 11.64 5.97
C PRO A 610 22.77 13.13 5.70
N VAL A 611 23.53 14.00 6.38
CA VAL A 611 23.58 15.43 6.04
C VAL A 611 23.95 15.56 4.57
N ASP A 612 23.16 16.32 3.83
CA ASP A 612 23.37 16.52 2.41
C ASP A 612 24.71 17.23 2.18
N PRO A 613 25.67 16.60 1.48
CA PRO A 613 26.99 17.18 1.25
C PRO A 613 26.94 18.45 0.39
N TRP A 614 25.90 18.66 -0.41
CA TRP A 614 25.78 19.79 -1.33
C TRP A 614 25.14 21.02 -0.70
N THR A 615 24.14 20.82 0.17
CA THR A 615 23.40 21.92 0.80
C THR A 615 23.69 22.10 2.28
N GLN A 616 24.36 21.12 2.92
CA GLN A 616 24.60 21.03 4.37
C GLN A 616 23.32 20.94 5.20
N ALA A 617 22.16 20.71 4.57
CA ALA A 617 20.90 20.50 5.25
C ALA A 617 20.78 19.04 5.72
N GLN A 618 20.05 18.82 6.82
CA GLN A 618 19.63 17.50 7.26
C GLN A 618 18.30 17.16 6.57
N PRO A 619 18.24 16.20 5.63
CA PRO A 619 16.98 15.79 5.03
C PRO A 619 16.09 15.10 6.08
N PRO A 620 14.75 15.18 5.95
CA PRO A 620 13.84 14.41 6.79
C PRO A 620 13.91 12.92 6.44
N GLY A 621 13.77 12.06 7.46
CA GLY A 621 13.68 10.62 7.28
C GLY A 621 12.40 10.19 6.55
N VAL A 622 12.45 9.00 5.94
CA VAL A 622 11.32 8.31 5.29
C VAL A 622 10.66 7.34 6.26
N LEU A 623 9.35 7.44 6.40
CA LEU A 623 8.51 6.57 7.21
C LEU A 623 8.38 5.22 6.47
N LEU A 624 8.99 4.17 7.01
CA LEU A 624 8.93 2.81 6.46
C LEU A 624 7.68 2.07 6.90
N TRP A 625 7.30 2.25 8.16
CA TRP A 625 6.08 1.70 8.73
C TRP A 625 5.01 2.79 8.77
N PRO A 626 3.81 2.59 8.20
CA PRO A 626 2.85 3.66 7.93
C PRO A 626 2.09 4.14 9.19
N TYR A 627 2.79 4.45 10.28
CA TYR A 627 2.22 5.04 11.49
C TYR A 627 1.61 6.40 11.23
N HIS A 628 0.60 6.79 12.01
CA HIS A 628 0.03 8.14 11.94
C HIS A 628 0.73 9.15 12.87
N ASP A 629 1.29 8.70 13.99
CA ASP A 629 1.82 9.51 15.09
C ASP A 629 3.36 9.53 15.19
N VAL A 630 4.06 9.22 14.09
CA VAL A 630 5.53 9.13 14.03
C VAL A 630 6.10 10.21 13.11
N PRO A 631 6.34 11.44 13.63
CA PRO A 631 6.82 12.53 12.80
C PRO A 631 8.33 12.39 12.50
N PRO A 632 8.80 12.77 11.28
CA PRO A 632 10.20 12.59 10.87
C PRO A 632 11.27 13.29 11.72
N ASP A 633 10.88 14.28 12.52
CA ASP A 633 11.77 15.04 13.42
C ASP A 633 11.81 14.47 14.86
N ALA A 634 11.02 13.43 15.16
CA ALA A 634 11.06 12.78 16.45
C ALA A 634 12.45 12.14 16.71
N PRO A 635 13.06 12.34 17.90
CA PRO A 635 14.34 11.71 18.25
C PRO A 635 14.34 10.17 18.17
N TRP A 636 13.16 9.56 18.30
CA TRP A 636 12.92 8.12 18.27
C TRP A 636 12.39 7.63 16.91
N PHE A 637 12.27 8.50 15.90
CA PHE A 637 11.75 8.17 14.57
C PHE A 637 12.44 6.96 13.94
N ALA A 638 13.77 6.94 14.02
CA ALA A 638 14.57 5.86 13.45
C ALA A 638 14.34 4.53 14.16
N ALA A 639 14.33 4.57 15.49
CA ALA A 639 14.08 3.41 16.32
C ALA A 639 12.69 2.81 16.04
N ALA A 640 11.64 3.63 16.00
CA ALA A 640 10.28 3.15 15.74
C ALA A 640 10.14 2.44 14.39
N ASN A 641 10.72 3.00 13.31
CA ASN A 641 10.66 2.40 11.97
C ASN A 641 11.48 1.10 11.88
N HIS A 642 12.73 1.14 12.33
CA HIS A 642 13.63 0.01 12.22
C HIS A 642 13.18 -1.19 13.05
N LEU A 643 12.74 -0.95 14.30
CA LEU A 643 12.26 -2.02 15.17
C LEU A 643 10.93 -2.61 14.69
N ALA A 644 10.06 -1.80 14.07
CA ALA A 644 8.79 -2.28 13.53
C ALA A 644 9.01 -3.21 12.33
N ILE A 645 9.80 -2.76 11.35
CA ILE A 645 10.14 -3.56 10.16
C ILE A 645 10.88 -4.85 10.53
N ALA A 646 11.67 -4.83 11.60
CA ALA A 646 12.38 -6.01 12.09
C ALA A 646 11.49 -6.96 12.91
N GLY A 647 10.24 -6.61 13.21
CA GLY A 647 9.34 -7.39 14.06
C GLY A 647 9.66 -7.34 15.58
N ILE A 648 10.57 -6.45 16.00
CA ILE A 648 10.99 -6.33 17.42
C ILE A 648 9.94 -5.55 18.21
N LEU A 649 9.52 -4.40 17.68
CA LEU A 649 8.55 -3.51 18.30
C LEU A 649 7.55 -2.98 17.25
N PRO A 650 6.70 -3.86 16.66
CA PRO A 650 5.74 -3.47 15.63
C PRO A 650 4.62 -2.58 16.18
N GLY A 651 3.78 -2.08 15.29
CA GLY A 651 2.61 -1.28 15.67
C GLY A 651 1.61 -2.06 16.52
N VAL A 652 0.78 -1.33 17.27
CA VAL A 652 -0.25 -1.97 18.09
C VAL A 652 -1.36 -2.48 17.16
N SER A 653 -1.72 -3.76 17.28
CA SER A 653 -2.77 -4.37 16.46
C SER A 653 -4.10 -3.62 16.63
N GLY A 654 -4.81 -3.40 15.52
CA GLY A 654 -6.06 -2.63 15.49
C GLY A 654 -5.90 -1.12 15.69
N ARG A 655 -4.66 -0.62 15.76
CA ARG A 655 -4.33 0.82 15.80
C ARG A 655 -3.53 1.22 14.57
N GLN A 656 -3.50 2.51 14.29
CA GLN A 656 -2.71 3.11 13.21
C GLN A 656 -1.44 3.80 13.75
N ASP A 657 -1.17 3.63 15.04
CA ASP A 657 -0.23 4.41 15.83
C ASP A 657 0.88 3.55 16.42
N PHE A 658 2.02 4.21 16.63
CA PHE A 658 3.12 3.69 17.41
C PHE A 658 2.87 3.85 18.91
N GLU A 659 2.19 4.91 19.33
CA GLU A 659 1.91 5.32 20.71
C GLU A 659 3.18 5.63 21.54
N PRO A 660 3.95 6.67 21.17
CA PRO A 660 5.26 6.95 21.76
C PRO A 660 5.20 7.18 23.28
N GLU A 661 4.16 7.87 23.77
CA GLU A 661 3.98 8.21 25.18
C GLU A 661 3.33 7.09 26.02
N ARG A 662 2.91 5.99 25.40
CA ARG A 662 2.27 4.90 26.14
C ARG A 662 3.29 4.23 27.06
N LEU A 663 2.94 4.11 28.33
CA LEU A 663 3.75 3.39 29.30
C LEU A 663 3.80 1.90 28.96
N VAL A 664 5.00 1.31 29.03
CA VAL A 664 5.22 -0.10 28.72
C VAL A 664 5.25 -0.95 29.98
N THR A 665 4.82 -2.20 29.83
CA THR A 665 4.84 -3.20 30.91
C THR A 665 6.18 -3.95 30.97
N ARG A 666 6.49 -4.59 32.10
CA ARG A 666 7.68 -5.44 32.26
C ARG A 666 7.75 -6.59 31.26
N ARG A 667 6.60 -7.13 30.83
CA ARG A 667 6.54 -8.14 29.75
C ARG A 667 6.94 -7.58 28.39
N GLU A 668 6.52 -6.35 28.06
CA GLU A 668 6.86 -5.70 26.79
C GLU A 668 8.36 -5.41 26.72
N VAL A 669 8.96 -4.95 27.83
CA VAL A 669 10.41 -4.79 27.94
C VAL A 669 11.12 -6.12 27.72
N ALA A 670 10.67 -7.19 28.38
CA ALA A 670 11.29 -8.52 28.23
C ALA A 670 11.23 -9.04 26.80
N ARG A 671 10.05 -8.99 26.17
CA ARG A 671 9.87 -9.39 24.77
C ARG A 671 10.75 -8.57 23.84
N GLY A 672 10.79 -7.25 24.03
CA GLY A 672 11.62 -6.33 23.25
C GLY A 672 13.11 -6.65 23.35
N VAL A 673 13.62 -6.81 24.57
CA VAL A 673 15.05 -7.11 24.81
C VAL A 673 15.44 -8.46 24.20
N VAL A 674 14.63 -9.50 24.42
CA VAL A 674 14.90 -10.84 23.86
C VAL A 674 14.91 -10.81 22.34
N ARG A 675 13.90 -10.19 21.70
CA ARG A 675 13.87 -10.02 20.24
C ARG A 675 15.06 -9.20 19.74
N SER A 676 15.44 -8.14 20.42
CA SER A 676 16.62 -7.35 20.07
C SER A 676 17.90 -8.19 20.10
N LEU A 677 18.09 -9.02 21.13
CA LEU A 677 19.27 -9.88 21.25
C LEU A 677 19.31 -10.96 20.16
N LEU A 678 18.16 -11.55 19.84
CA LEU A 678 18.04 -12.51 18.74
C LEU A 678 18.27 -11.85 17.37
N ALA A 679 17.80 -10.62 17.18
CA ALA A 679 18.07 -9.86 15.96
C ALA A 679 19.57 -9.56 15.81
N ALA A 680 20.25 -9.17 16.90
CA ALA A 680 21.64 -8.71 16.90
C ALA A 680 22.67 -9.73 16.40
N GLY A 681 22.30 -11.00 16.21
CA GLY A 681 23.15 -12.03 15.61
C GLY A 681 24.46 -12.23 16.38
N GLU A 682 25.61 -12.25 15.69
CA GLU A 682 26.95 -12.43 16.29
C GLU A 682 27.38 -11.30 17.25
N LEU A 683 26.65 -10.16 17.28
CA LEU A 683 26.92 -9.04 18.19
C LEU A 683 26.38 -9.32 19.61
N ALA A 684 25.33 -10.12 19.74
CA ALA A 684 24.96 -10.66 21.03
C ALA A 684 26.01 -11.70 21.42
N ASP A 685 26.69 -11.50 22.56
CA ASP A 685 27.64 -12.46 23.11
C ASP A 685 27.06 -13.88 23.01
N ARG A 686 27.87 -14.89 22.65
CA ARG A 686 27.45 -16.31 22.62
C ARG A 686 26.78 -16.74 23.93
N ARG A 687 27.12 -16.08 25.05
CA ARG A 687 26.43 -16.21 26.35
C ARG A 687 24.90 -16.06 26.27
N PHE A 688 24.37 -15.31 25.31
CA PHE A 688 22.96 -14.95 25.19
C PHE A 688 22.27 -15.53 23.95
N THR A 689 22.99 -16.26 23.09
CA THR A 689 22.46 -16.86 21.86
C THR A 689 22.49 -18.39 21.86
N ASP A 690 23.29 -19.03 22.73
CA ASP A 690 23.27 -20.49 22.96
C ASP A 690 22.05 -20.89 23.81
N PHE A 691 20.93 -21.16 23.16
CA PHE A 691 19.72 -21.66 23.81
C PHE A 691 19.83 -23.18 24.07
N GLU A 692 20.57 -23.59 25.11
CA GLU A 692 20.48 -24.98 25.60
C GLU A 692 19.16 -25.17 26.38
N TYR A 693 18.19 -25.80 25.73
CA TYR A 693 16.94 -26.21 26.34
C TYR A 693 17.19 -27.37 27.31
N THR A 694 17.42 -27.02 28.57
CA THR A 694 17.59 -27.98 29.65
C THR A 694 16.31 -28.79 29.89
N GLU A 695 16.44 -30.04 30.36
CA GLU A 695 15.33 -30.93 30.75
C GLU A 695 14.34 -30.29 31.75
N ASP A 696 14.73 -29.21 32.44
CA ASP A 696 13.87 -28.44 33.34
C ASP A 696 12.84 -27.54 32.61
N LEU A 697 13.13 -27.04 31.40
CA LEU A 697 12.15 -26.31 30.57
C LEU A 697 11.09 -27.27 30.01
N LYS A 698 11.47 -28.50 29.67
CA LYS A 698 10.54 -29.58 29.27
C LYS A 698 9.57 -29.96 30.40
N ALA A 699 9.90 -29.63 31.64
CA ALA A 699 9.10 -29.95 32.82
C ALA A 699 8.07 -28.86 33.20
N ASN A 700 7.99 -27.74 32.46
CA ASN A 700 7.00 -26.68 32.67
C ASN A 700 6.99 -26.12 34.12
N ARG A 701 8.16 -25.96 34.73
CA ARG A 701 8.31 -25.41 36.09
C ARG A 701 8.69 -23.92 36.00
N PRO A 702 7.72 -23.00 36.03
CA PRO A 702 8.03 -21.58 35.90
C PRO A 702 8.89 -21.08 37.06
N VAL A 703 9.87 -20.21 36.77
CA VAL A 703 10.70 -19.60 37.81
C VAL A 703 9.84 -18.72 38.72
N PHE A 704 8.89 -17.99 38.13
CA PHE A 704 7.98 -17.08 38.81
C PHE A 704 6.55 -17.64 38.88
N GLU A 705 5.85 -17.42 39.99
CA GLU A 705 4.52 -18.00 40.22
C GLU A 705 3.41 -17.37 39.36
N ASP A 706 3.60 -16.12 38.90
CA ASP A 706 2.67 -15.38 38.04
C ASP A 706 2.99 -15.48 36.54
N VAL A 707 4.06 -16.20 36.16
CA VAL A 707 4.45 -16.41 34.75
C VAL A 707 4.40 -17.90 34.43
N GLY A 708 3.19 -18.43 34.22
CA GLY A 708 3.01 -19.84 33.88
C GLY A 708 3.51 -20.17 32.46
N GLY A 709 3.76 -21.45 32.16
CA GLY A 709 4.23 -21.92 30.85
C GLY A 709 3.30 -21.65 29.65
N PHE A 710 2.13 -21.04 29.88
CA PHE A 710 1.18 -20.61 28.85
C PHE A 710 1.02 -19.08 28.78
N ASP A 711 1.79 -18.31 29.56
CA ASP A 711 1.89 -16.85 29.39
C ASP A 711 2.53 -16.56 28.01
N PRO A 712 1.99 -15.59 27.24
CA PRO A 712 2.50 -15.30 25.91
C PRO A 712 3.96 -14.85 25.88
N ASP A 713 4.46 -14.28 26.97
CA ASP A 713 5.82 -13.80 27.11
C ASP A 713 6.68 -14.72 28.00
N PHE A 714 6.19 -15.93 28.33
CA PHE A 714 6.91 -16.92 29.15
C PHE A 714 8.34 -17.16 28.64
N ALA A 715 8.49 -17.46 27.34
CA ALA A 715 9.79 -17.74 26.74
C ALA A 715 10.74 -16.54 26.80
N ALA A 716 10.23 -15.32 26.66
CA ALA A 716 11.03 -14.11 26.78
C ALA A 716 11.49 -13.90 28.23
N ILE A 717 10.57 -14.01 29.19
CA ILE A 717 10.85 -13.81 30.62
C ILE A 717 11.82 -14.87 31.15
N GLU A 718 11.60 -16.15 30.82
CA GLU A 718 12.49 -17.25 31.21
C GLU A 718 13.88 -17.12 30.57
N SER A 719 13.96 -16.65 29.33
CA SER A 719 15.23 -16.36 28.66
C SER A 719 16.03 -15.31 29.44
N LEU A 720 15.40 -14.21 29.86
CA LEU A 720 16.08 -13.21 30.69
C LEU A 720 16.63 -13.78 32.00
N VAL A 721 15.90 -14.70 32.64
CA VAL A 721 16.37 -15.36 33.87
C VAL A 721 17.56 -16.26 33.60
N LYS A 722 17.47 -17.10 32.56
CA LYS A 722 18.56 -18.02 32.19
C LYS A 722 19.83 -17.29 31.80
N TRP A 723 19.68 -16.16 31.12
CA TRP A 723 20.77 -15.25 30.78
C TRP A 723 21.32 -14.46 31.97
N GLY A 724 20.71 -14.58 33.15
CA GLY A 724 21.13 -13.88 34.36
C GLY A 724 20.85 -12.38 34.32
N LEU A 725 20.00 -11.92 33.39
CA LEU A 725 19.59 -10.53 33.26
C LEU A 725 18.50 -10.17 34.26
N VAL A 726 17.69 -11.16 34.65
CA VAL A 726 16.69 -11.06 35.72
C VAL A 726 16.99 -12.15 36.75
N THR A 727 16.92 -11.81 38.04
CA THR A 727 17.07 -12.79 39.12
C THR A 727 15.81 -12.81 39.99
N LYS A 728 15.37 -14.01 40.37
CA LYS A 728 14.31 -14.18 41.37
C LYS A 728 14.88 -13.87 42.75
N GLN A 729 14.29 -12.90 43.46
CA GLN A 729 14.70 -12.59 44.83
C GLN A 729 14.12 -13.64 45.79
N GLU A 730 14.79 -13.90 46.93
CA GLU A 730 14.33 -14.91 47.90
C GLU A 730 12.98 -14.55 48.54
N ASP A 731 12.64 -13.26 48.58
CA ASP A 731 11.44 -12.68 49.18
C ASP A 731 10.34 -12.32 48.17
N ASP A 732 10.62 -12.41 46.86
CA ASP A 732 9.63 -12.16 45.81
C ASP A 732 9.52 -13.35 44.84
N ALA A 733 8.36 -14.03 44.92
CA ALA A 733 8.06 -15.17 44.08
C ALA A 733 7.53 -14.80 42.68
N TYR A 734 7.31 -13.51 42.42
CA TYR A 734 6.58 -12.99 41.26
C TYR A 734 7.49 -12.16 40.34
N TYR A 735 7.20 -12.16 39.05
CA TYR A 735 7.86 -11.30 38.06
C TYR A 735 7.12 -9.97 37.86
N HIS A 736 5.81 -9.95 38.11
CA HIS A 736 4.88 -8.86 37.85
C HIS A 736 4.84 -8.42 36.37
N PRO A 737 4.49 -9.32 35.44
CA PRO A 737 4.60 -9.05 34.00
C PRO A 737 3.78 -7.84 33.54
N ASP A 738 2.61 -7.60 34.15
CA ASP A 738 1.70 -6.51 33.78
C ASP A 738 1.96 -5.20 34.52
N GLN A 739 2.94 -5.17 35.43
CA GLN A 739 3.36 -3.93 36.08
C GLN A 739 4.06 -3.02 35.06
N THR A 740 3.77 -1.72 35.14
CA THR A 740 4.49 -0.69 34.39
C THR A 740 5.99 -0.80 34.68
N ALA A 741 6.81 -0.91 33.63
CA ALA A 741 8.26 -0.92 33.76
C ALA A 741 8.76 0.48 34.13
N ASP A 742 9.80 0.53 34.95
CA ASP A 742 10.51 1.75 35.30
C ASP A 742 11.94 1.76 34.73
N GLN A 743 12.56 2.95 34.74
CA GLN A 743 13.91 3.16 34.22
C GLN A 743 14.95 2.34 34.99
N ALA A 744 14.73 2.11 36.30
CA ALA A 744 15.59 1.23 37.09
C ALA A 744 15.58 -0.22 36.54
N PHE A 745 14.40 -0.76 36.22
CA PHE A 745 14.27 -2.09 35.63
C PHE A 745 14.90 -2.17 34.23
N LEU A 746 14.55 -1.26 33.32
CA LEU A 746 15.10 -1.24 31.97
C LEU A 746 16.63 -1.03 32.00
N GLY A 747 17.12 -0.06 32.78
CA GLY A 747 18.53 0.22 32.95
C GLY A 747 19.31 -0.96 33.52
N SER A 748 18.74 -1.72 34.45
CA SER A 748 19.39 -2.94 34.97
C SER A 748 19.63 -3.98 33.88
N LEU A 749 18.67 -4.18 32.95
CA LEU A 749 18.82 -5.07 31.82
C LEU A 749 19.91 -4.55 30.86
N LEU A 750 19.86 -3.27 30.49
CA LEU A 750 20.80 -2.67 29.54
C LEU A 750 22.24 -2.63 30.07
N SER A 751 22.44 -2.36 31.37
CA SER A 751 23.76 -2.33 32.01
C SER A 751 24.53 -3.65 31.92
N SER A 752 23.82 -4.77 31.80
CA SER A 752 24.41 -6.10 31.64
C SER A 752 25.14 -6.27 30.29
N PHE A 753 24.92 -5.34 29.35
CA PHE A 753 25.53 -5.29 28.03
C PHE A 753 26.59 -4.19 27.88
N GLU A 754 27.07 -3.62 28.99
CA GLU A 754 28.09 -2.56 29.01
C GLU A 754 27.69 -1.31 28.20
N MET A 755 26.38 -1.06 28.06
CA MET A 755 25.87 0.14 27.40
C MET A 755 25.97 1.35 28.34
N ASP A 756 26.54 2.45 27.86
CA ASP A 756 26.60 3.71 28.62
C ASP A 756 25.19 4.30 28.80
N ALA A 757 24.87 4.73 30.03
CA ALA A 757 23.64 5.48 30.31
C ALA A 757 23.69 6.86 29.64
N GLU A 758 22.58 7.33 29.06
CA GLU A 758 22.58 8.64 28.42
C GLU A 758 22.43 9.81 29.40
N PRO A 759 22.89 11.02 29.03
CA PRO A 759 22.72 12.20 29.85
C PRO A 759 21.23 12.53 30.02
N GLY A 760 20.67 12.21 31.19
CA GLY A 760 19.25 12.42 31.50
C GLY A 760 18.47 11.16 31.84
N ASP A 761 19.09 9.97 31.72
CA ASP A 761 18.53 8.73 32.25
C ASP A 761 18.44 8.85 33.78
N ASP A 762 17.22 9.05 34.30
CA ASP A 762 16.96 8.99 35.72
C ASP A 762 16.89 7.51 36.12
N ASN A 763 17.93 7.00 36.81
CA ASN A 763 17.93 5.63 37.35
C ASN A 763 16.96 5.46 38.54
N GLY A 764 15.89 6.25 38.56
CA GLY A 764 14.81 6.22 39.55
C GLY A 764 13.65 5.33 39.14
N GLU A 765 12.62 5.28 39.98
CA GLU A 765 11.36 4.57 39.75
C GLU A 765 10.42 5.36 38.81
N THR A 766 10.96 5.94 37.75
CA THR A 766 10.20 6.67 36.73
C THR A 766 9.72 5.69 35.66
N ALA A 767 8.44 5.78 35.30
CA ALA A 767 7.84 4.89 34.31
C ALA A 767 8.45 5.08 32.91
N VAL A 768 8.60 3.97 32.18
CA VAL A 768 9.16 3.95 30.82
C VAL A 768 8.03 4.08 29.79
N SER A 769 8.19 5.02 28.86
CA SER A 769 7.37 5.17 27.66
C SER A 769 7.82 4.23 26.54
N ARG A 770 6.95 3.98 25.57
CA ARG A 770 7.27 3.13 24.41
C ARG A 770 8.35 3.74 23.52
N ALA A 771 8.42 5.06 23.41
CA ALA A 771 9.49 5.76 22.72
C ALA A 771 10.85 5.55 23.39
N GLU A 772 10.92 5.66 24.72
CA GLU A 772 12.15 5.39 25.48
C GLU A 772 12.58 3.93 25.33
N LEU A 773 11.64 2.98 25.40
CA LEU A 773 11.92 1.58 25.13
C LEU A 773 12.47 1.38 23.72
N ALA A 774 11.87 2.01 22.69
CA ALA A 774 12.35 1.89 21.32
C ALA A 774 13.79 2.40 21.15
N VAL A 775 14.12 3.56 21.73
CA VAL A 775 15.48 4.10 21.68
C VAL A 775 16.46 3.14 22.37
N ALA A 776 16.11 2.61 23.54
CA ALA A 776 16.93 1.64 24.25
C ALA A 776 17.16 0.35 23.43
N LEU A 777 16.10 -0.24 22.89
CA LEU A 777 16.18 -1.45 22.07
C LEU A 777 16.96 -1.23 20.78
N TYR A 778 16.81 -0.07 20.14
CA TYR A 778 17.55 0.26 18.93
C TYR A 778 19.06 0.39 19.21
N ARG A 779 19.45 1.00 20.32
CA ARG A 779 20.85 1.04 20.76
C ARG A 779 21.39 -0.36 21.07
N LEU A 780 20.59 -1.23 21.69
CA LEU A 780 20.99 -2.60 22.02
C LEU A 780 21.31 -3.42 20.78
N VAL A 781 20.50 -3.27 19.72
CA VAL A 781 20.74 -3.97 18.45
C VAL A 781 21.91 -3.34 17.68
N GLY A 782 22.08 -2.03 17.79
CA GLY A 782 23.00 -1.25 16.98
C GLY A 782 22.62 -1.23 15.51
N GLU A 783 23.33 -0.43 14.71
CA GLU A 783 23.00 -0.25 13.28
C GLU A 783 23.22 -1.52 12.43
N LYS A 784 24.10 -2.42 12.86
CA LYS A 784 24.44 -3.66 12.13
C LYS A 784 23.62 -4.88 12.56
N GLY A 785 22.96 -4.82 13.71
CA GLY A 785 22.31 -5.97 14.35
C GLY A 785 20.88 -6.22 13.87
N LEU A 786 20.31 -5.48 12.92
CA LEU A 786 18.96 -5.79 12.43
C LEU A 786 18.95 -6.80 11.29
N THR A 787 20.12 -7.36 10.95
CA THR A 787 20.33 -8.23 9.79
C THR A 787 19.68 -9.59 9.99
N PRO A 788 18.68 -10.00 9.18
CA PRO A 788 18.23 -11.38 9.14
C PRO A 788 19.41 -12.33 8.93
N PRO A 789 19.53 -13.43 9.70
CA PRO A 789 20.39 -14.53 9.32
C PRO A 789 19.77 -15.17 8.07
N ALA A 790 20.02 -14.61 6.89
CA ALA A 790 19.64 -15.29 5.67
C ALA A 790 20.65 -16.40 5.41
N ASN A 791 20.15 -17.63 5.34
CA ASN A 791 20.76 -18.66 4.53
C ASN A 791 21.08 -18.09 3.14
N GLU A 792 22.15 -18.55 2.50
CA GLU A 792 22.65 -18.08 1.19
C GLU A 792 21.66 -18.26 0.00
N ARG A 793 20.36 -18.50 0.24
CA ARG A 793 19.33 -18.88 -0.75
C ARG A 793 18.05 -18.05 -0.78
N LEU A 794 17.93 -16.99 0.02
CA LEU A 794 16.75 -16.12 0.04
C LEU A 794 16.44 -15.50 -1.34
N LEU A 795 15.15 -15.43 -1.72
CA LEU A 795 14.66 -14.85 -2.99
C LEU A 795 15.31 -15.50 -4.24
N THR A 796 15.57 -16.80 -4.16
CA THR A 796 15.98 -17.61 -5.32
C THR A 796 14.79 -18.36 -5.91
N THR A 797 14.78 -18.57 -7.22
CA THR A 797 13.63 -19.16 -7.92
C THR A 797 13.34 -20.57 -7.41
N GLY A 798 12.13 -20.77 -6.87
CA GLY A 798 11.69 -22.06 -6.34
C GLY A 798 12.12 -22.35 -4.91
N ASN A 799 12.82 -21.42 -4.25
CA ASN A 799 13.07 -21.47 -2.82
C ASN A 799 11.82 -21.03 -2.04
N ASP A 800 11.71 -21.55 -0.83
CA ASP A 800 10.68 -21.28 0.17
C ASP A 800 11.46 -21.22 1.50
N ALA A 801 11.83 -20.01 1.90
CA ALA A 801 12.81 -19.76 2.95
C ALA A 801 12.24 -19.96 4.37
N ASP A 802 10.94 -19.79 4.55
CA ASP A 802 10.23 -20.01 5.82
C ASP A 802 9.46 -21.34 5.88
N GLY A 803 9.26 -22.00 4.74
CA GLY A 803 8.63 -23.32 4.65
C GLY A 803 7.10 -23.27 4.73
N ASP A 804 6.47 -22.12 4.45
CA ASP A 804 5.01 -21.98 4.48
C ASP A 804 4.30 -22.58 3.24
N GLY A 805 5.08 -23.05 2.26
CA GLY A 805 4.62 -23.62 1.00
C GLY A 805 4.43 -22.60 -0.12
N LYS A 806 4.64 -21.31 0.13
CA LYS A 806 4.77 -20.26 -0.87
C LYS A 806 6.25 -20.09 -1.23
N LYS A 807 6.50 -19.74 -2.50
CA LYS A 807 7.88 -19.50 -2.95
C LYS A 807 8.26 -18.06 -2.63
N ASP A 808 9.52 -17.81 -2.27
CA ASP A 808 10.00 -16.49 -1.86
C ASP A 808 9.63 -15.35 -2.82
N LEU A 809 9.66 -15.61 -4.14
CA LEU A 809 9.34 -14.61 -5.17
C LEU A 809 7.84 -14.32 -5.31
N ASP A 810 7.00 -15.21 -4.79
CA ASP A 810 5.54 -15.15 -4.83
C ASP A 810 4.93 -14.92 -3.43
N ASP A 811 5.79 -14.69 -2.42
CA ASP A 811 5.45 -14.54 -1.01
C ASP A 811 5.65 -13.09 -0.53
N PRO A 812 4.63 -12.43 0.05
CA PRO A 812 4.80 -11.11 0.66
C PRO A 812 5.73 -11.11 1.88
N LEU A 813 5.85 -12.24 2.57
CA LEU A 813 6.54 -12.35 3.85
C LEU A 813 7.46 -13.57 3.86
N PRO A 814 8.49 -13.64 2.97
CA PRO A 814 9.31 -14.83 2.71
C PRO A 814 10.26 -15.23 3.85
N LEU A 815 10.01 -14.75 5.06
CA LEU A 815 10.78 -14.99 6.27
C LEU A 815 9.82 -15.17 7.47
N ASP A 816 8.54 -15.47 7.23
CA ASP A 816 7.45 -15.41 8.21
C ASP A 816 6.39 -16.46 7.85
N ARG A 817 6.63 -17.66 8.38
CA ARG A 817 5.91 -18.90 8.13
C ARG A 817 4.43 -18.84 8.51
N ASP A 818 4.07 -18.09 9.54
CA ASP A 818 2.68 -17.94 9.98
C ASP A 818 1.99 -16.68 9.45
N ASN A 819 2.71 -15.86 8.67
CA ASN A 819 2.25 -14.62 8.07
C ASN A 819 1.65 -13.66 9.13
N ASP A 820 2.29 -13.57 10.30
CA ASP A 820 1.86 -12.71 11.41
C ASP A 820 2.51 -11.30 11.39
N ASN A 821 3.35 -11.04 10.38
CA ASN A 821 4.21 -9.87 10.17
C ASN A 821 5.41 -9.78 11.11
N ILE A 822 5.86 -10.92 11.65
CA ILE A 822 7.02 -11.04 12.52
C ILE A 822 7.95 -12.12 11.93
N PRO A 823 9.19 -11.77 11.54
CA PRO A 823 10.11 -12.75 10.96
C PRO A 823 10.40 -13.95 11.88
N ASP A 824 10.38 -15.17 11.33
CA ASP A 824 10.56 -16.43 12.05
C ASP A 824 11.90 -16.59 12.75
N ARG A 825 12.92 -15.81 12.36
CA ARG A 825 14.27 -15.86 12.95
C ARG A 825 14.33 -15.58 14.46
N PHE A 826 13.20 -15.23 15.08
CA PHE A 826 13.05 -15.22 16.53
C PHE A 826 12.80 -16.61 17.13
N ASP A 827 12.68 -17.66 16.31
CA ASP A 827 12.67 -19.07 16.72
C ASP A 827 13.99 -19.73 16.33
N ALA A 828 14.60 -20.47 17.27
CA ALA A 828 15.86 -21.16 17.03
C ALA A 828 15.66 -22.40 16.12
N ASP A 829 16.39 -22.41 15.00
CA ASP A 829 16.81 -23.49 14.07
C ASP A 829 15.90 -24.74 13.81
N PRO A 830 15.51 -25.05 12.55
CA PRO A 830 14.67 -26.19 12.18
C PRO A 830 15.28 -27.61 12.23
N ASP A 831 16.57 -27.80 12.50
CA ASP A 831 17.19 -29.14 12.43
C ASP A 831 18.18 -29.41 13.58
N GLY A 832 17.69 -29.76 14.78
CA GLY A 832 18.56 -30.48 15.73
C GLY A 832 18.24 -30.53 17.23
N ASP A 833 17.23 -29.85 17.78
CA ASP A 833 17.10 -29.73 19.24
C ASP A 833 15.99 -30.61 19.88
N GLY A 834 15.06 -31.13 19.09
CA GLY A 834 13.97 -31.96 19.57
C GLY A 834 12.90 -31.21 20.37
N LEU A 835 12.64 -29.94 20.07
CA LEU A 835 11.69 -29.07 20.79
C LEU A 835 10.74 -28.31 19.87
N ALA A 836 9.57 -27.96 20.42
CA ALA A 836 8.50 -27.25 19.70
C ALA A 836 8.68 -25.72 19.80
N ASP A 837 8.54 -25.06 18.65
CA ASP A 837 8.43 -23.61 18.40
C ASP A 837 7.62 -22.87 19.50
N ARG A 838 8.29 -22.12 20.39
CA ARG A 838 7.61 -21.45 21.53
C ARG A 838 8.16 -20.06 21.93
N ILE A 839 8.96 -19.38 21.11
CA ILE A 839 9.12 -17.91 21.28
C ILE A 839 7.87 -17.18 20.76
N ARG A 840 7.03 -17.90 19.99
CA ARG A 840 5.69 -17.50 19.56
C ARG A 840 4.63 -17.72 20.63
N ASN A 841 4.17 -16.63 21.22
CA ASN A 841 2.75 -16.50 21.57
C ASN A 841 2.32 -15.04 21.35
N LEU A 842 2.35 -14.61 20.10
CA LEU A 842 1.49 -13.54 19.62
C LEU A 842 0.67 -14.05 18.42
N SER A 843 -0.16 -15.08 18.66
CA SER A 843 -1.37 -15.48 17.89
C SER A 843 -1.11 -15.98 16.43
N ILE A 844 -1.51 -17.15 15.92
CA ILE A 844 -2.77 -17.93 15.96
C ILE A 844 -2.51 -19.31 15.30
N GLY A 845 -2.69 -20.44 16.01
CA GLY A 845 -3.08 -21.69 15.32
C GLY A 845 -4.56 -21.62 14.92
N PRO A 846 -5.11 -22.40 13.97
CA PRO A 846 -6.46 -22.20 13.44
C PRO A 846 -7.49 -22.03 14.57
N ILE A 847 -7.93 -20.79 14.79
CA ILE A 847 -8.87 -20.44 15.85
C ILE A 847 -10.27 -20.80 15.38
N GLN A 848 -10.95 -21.62 16.17
CA GLN A 848 -12.39 -21.76 16.05
C GLN A 848 -13.05 -20.78 17.02
N ALA A 849 -13.91 -19.91 16.50
CA ALA A 849 -14.54 -18.86 17.27
C ALA A 849 -16.07 -18.94 17.16
N PHE A 850 -16.75 -18.74 18.28
CA PHE A 850 -18.19 -18.78 18.41
C PHE A 850 -18.74 -17.45 18.93
N ASN A 851 -19.74 -16.93 18.23
CA ASN A 851 -20.52 -15.77 18.63
C ASN A 851 -21.88 -16.25 19.11
N PHE A 852 -22.20 -16.02 20.38
CA PHE A 852 -23.44 -16.48 20.99
C PHE A 852 -24.51 -15.40 20.85
N THR A 853 -25.49 -15.64 19.98
CA THR A 853 -26.41 -14.57 19.56
C THR A 853 -27.80 -15.11 19.21
N GLY A 854 -28.83 -14.27 19.32
CA GLY A 854 -30.19 -14.62 18.91
C GLY A 854 -30.43 -14.49 17.40
N ARG A 855 -31.60 -14.93 16.93
CA ARG A 855 -32.06 -14.65 15.56
C ARG A 855 -32.91 -13.36 15.52
N PRO A 856 -32.76 -12.49 14.51
CA PRO A 856 -31.84 -12.59 13.38
C PRO A 856 -30.38 -12.30 13.79
N ALA A 857 -29.47 -13.13 13.30
CA ALA A 857 -28.06 -13.07 13.62
C ALA A 857 -27.35 -11.91 12.92
N ILE A 858 -26.37 -11.29 13.58
CA ILE A 858 -25.39 -10.44 12.91
C ILE A 858 -24.28 -11.36 12.40
N ILE A 859 -23.89 -11.20 11.14
CA ILE A 859 -22.73 -11.91 10.59
C ILE A 859 -21.49 -11.21 11.15
N ALA A 860 -20.76 -11.89 12.03
CA ALA A 860 -19.48 -11.45 12.55
C ALA A 860 -18.37 -12.24 11.82
N PRO A 861 -17.56 -11.59 10.95
CA PRO A 861 -16.47 -12.25 10.26
C PRO A 861 -15.56 -13.01 11.23
N GLY A 862 -15.19 -14.24 10.87
CA GLY A 862 -14.35 -15.10 11.72
C GLY A 862 -15.08 -15.84 12.84
N TYR A 863 -16.38 -15.62 13.06
CA TYR A 863 -17.16 -16.33 14.09
C TYR A 863 -18.26 -17.22 13.48
N VAL A 864 -18.45 -18.39 14.08
CA VAL A 864 -19.62 -19.23 13.89
C VAL A 864 -20.71 -18.77 14.84
N ASN A 865 -21.89 -18.44 14.32
CA ASN A 865 -23.02 -18.04 15.15
C ASN A 865 -23.67 -19.27 15.80
N ASP A 866 -23.82 -19.22 17.12
CA ASP A 866 -24.59 -20.19 17.91
C ASP A 866 -25.86 -19.50 18.45
N HIS A 867 -27.03 -20.09 18.18
CA HIS A 867 -28.32 -19.51 18.55
C HIS A 867 -29.01 -20.20 19.71
N GLY A 868 -28.30 -21.07 20.44
CA GLY A 868 -28.86 -21.80 21.57
C GLY A 868 -29.49 -23.13 21.21
N GLU A 869 -29.28 -23.62 19.98
CA GLU A 869 -29.78 -24.94 19.56
C GLU A 869 -29.06 -26.09 20.30
N GLU A 870 -29.78 -27.19 20.52
CA GLU A 870 -29.20 -28.42 21.07
C GLU A 870 -28.03 -28.96 20.22
N PHE A 871 -27.08 -29.60 20.90
CA PHE A 871 -25.93 -30.28 20.31
C PHE A 871 -26.42 -31.38 19.34
N SER A 872 -25.77 -31.45 18.19
CA SER A 872 -25.95 -32.54 17.23
C SER A 872 -24.63 -32.91 16.58
N GLU A 873 -24.41 -34.19 16.31
CA GLU A 873 -23.18 -34.66 15.66
C GLU A 873 -23.00 -34.07 14.25
N GLU A 874 -24.09 -33.75 13.55
CA GLU A 874 -24.04 -33.12 12.21
C GLU A 874 -23.49 -31.69 12.26
N ARG A 875 -23.84 -30.91 13.28
CA ARG A 875 -23.32 -29.55 13.48
C ARG A 875 -21.95 -29.53 14.14
N GLY A 876 -21.65 -30.57 14.91
CA GLY A 876 -20.41 -30.68 15.67
C GLY A 876 -20.32 -29.78 16.89
N TYR A 877 -21.34 -28.97 17.20
CA TYR A 877 -21.41 -28.15 18.41
C TYR A 877 -22.86 -27.84 18.81
N GLY A 878 -23.07 -27.38 20.03
CA GLY A 878 -24.36 -26.90 20.53
C GLY A 878 -24.53 -27.12 22.03
N TRP A 879 -25.74 -26.89 22.53
CA TRP A 879 -26.05 -26.94 23.96
C TRP A 879 -26.60 -28.31 24.37
N THR A 880 -26.41 -28.72 25.63
CA THR A 880 -26.99 -29.98 26.13
C THR A 880 -28.52 -29.93 26.25
N GLU A 881 -29.10 -28.72 26.22
CA GLU A 881 -30.54 -28.44 26.18
C GLU A 881 -30.82 -27.23 25.28
N ASP A 882 -32.02 -27.13 24.71
CA ASP A 882 -32.41 -25.96 23.92
C ASP A 882 -32.51 -24.69 24.78
N ILE A 883 -31.65 -23.71 24.49
CA ILE A 883 -31.67 -22.40 25.14
C ILE A 883 -31.93 -21.26 24.14
N GLN A 884 -32.56 -21.54 22.99
CA GLN A 884 -32.75 -20.55 21.93
C GLN A 884 -33.54 -19.32 22.38
N SER A 885 -34.41 -19.46 23.39
CA SER A 885 -35.15 -18.34 23.99
C SER A 885 -34.29 -17.42 24.86
N ASN A 886 -33.09 -17.86 25.24
CA ASN A 886 -32.23 -17.19 26.22
C ASN A 886 -31.10 -16.40 25.55
N HIS A 887 -31.48 -15.54 24.61
CA HIS A 887 -30.56 -14.62 23.96
C HIS A 887 -30.91 -13.17 24.30
N ARG A 888 -29.93 -12.28 24.22
CA ARG A 888 -30.17 -10.82 24.20
C ARG A 888 -29.25 -10.16 23.21
N ARG A 889 -29.75 -9.05 22.65
CA ARG A 889 -28.96 -8.03 21.97
C ARG A 889 -29.46 -6.68 22.48
N ARG A 890 -28.56 -5.77 22.88
CA ARG A 890 -28.98 -4.52 23.53
C ARG A 890 -29.01 -3.31 22.59
N GLY A 891 -28.23 -3.33 21.51
CA GLY A 891 -27.99 -2.17 20.65
C GLY A 891 -27.25 -1.05 21.38
N LYS A 892 -26.34 -1.41 22.30
CA LYS A 892 -25.62 -0.47 23.18
C LYS A 892 -24.11 -0.51 23.03
N ASN A 893 -23.55 -1.61 22.53
CA ASN A 893 -22.14 -1.71 22.18
C ASN A 893 -21.97 -1.67 20.65
N ALA A 894 -20.89 -1.02 20.20
CA ALA A 894 -20.54 -0.93 18.77
C ALA A 894 -20.01 -2.26 18.22
N ASP A 895 -19.41 -3.09 19.07
CA ASP A 895 -19.03 -4.47 18.74
C ASP A 895 -20.27 -5.38 18.81
N PRO A 896 -20.73 -5.94 17.68
CA PRO A 896 -21.92 -6.79 17.63
C PRO A 896 -21.78 -8.11 18.41
N VAL A 897 -20.56 -8.60 18.60
CA VAL A 897 -20.27 -9.84 19.33
C VAL A 897 -20.33 -9.58 20.84
N LEU A 898 -19.92 -8.41 21.32
CA LEU A 898 -20.08 -8.01 22.72
C LEU A 898 -21.49 -7.47 23.03
N ASP A 899 -22.20 -6.95 22.02
CA ASP A 899 -23.57 -6.44 22.19
C ASP A 899 -24.63 -7.55 22.28
N SER A 900 -24.28 -8.78 21.90
CA SER A 900 -25.15 -9.95 21.97
C SER A 900 -24.56 -11.08 22.81
N PHE A 901 -25.44 -11.89 23.38
CA PHE A 901 -25.06 -13.04 24.21
C PHE A 901 -26.19 -14.06 24.33
N LEU A 902 -25.82 -15.29 24.64
CA LEU A 902 -26.71 -16.28 25.26
C LEU A 902 -26.52 -16.27 26.78
N PHE A 903 -27.56 -16.60 27.55
CA PHE A 903 -27.46 -16.58 29.00
C PHE A 903 -28.27 -17.70 29.68
N THR A 904 -27.94 -17.98 30.93
CA THR A 904 -28.75 -18.85 31.80
C THR A 904 -28.91 -18.22 33.18
N ARG A 905 -29.97 -18.61 33.90
CA ARG A 905 -30.23 -18.25 35.31
C ARG A 905 -30.00 -19.41 36.29
N GLU A 906 -29.76 -20.59 35.73
CA GLU A 906 -29.46 -21.80 36.46
C GLU A 906 -28.07 -22.25 36.00
N THR A 907 -27.96 -23.40 35.36
CA THR A 907 -26.73 -23.89 34.71
C THR A 907 -27.06 -24.28 33.28
N ALA A 908 -26.14 -24.09 32.34
CA ALA A 908 -26.26 -24.59 30.98
C ALA A 908 -24.88 -25.03 30.50
N THR A 909 -24.84 -26.10 29.70
CA THR A 909 -23.60 -26.69 29.19
C THR A 909 -23.60 -26.61 27.67
N TRP A 910 -22.50 -26.14 27.12
CA TRP A 910 -22.23 -26.09 25.70
C TRP A 910 -21.08 -27.03 25.35
N GLU A 911 -21.21 -27.76 24.24
CA GLU A 911 -20.22 -28.73 23.78
C GLU A 911 -19.82 -28.47 22.32
N CYS A 912 -18.56 -28.76 21.99
CA CYS A 912 -18.05 -28.81 20.62
C CYS A 912 -17.19 -30.05 20.41
N LEU A 913 -17.45 -30.79 19.33
CA LEU A 913 -16.59 -31.89 18.87
C LEU A 913 -15.22 -31.32 18.54
N VAL A 914 -14.21 -31.87 19.19
CA VAL A 914 -12.80 -31.59 18.96
C VAL A 914 -12.02 -32.90 19.08
N GLU A 915 -10.76 -32.94 18.67
CA GLU A 915 -9.92 -34.11 18.94
C GLU A 915 -9.46 -34.10 20.40
N ASP A 916 -9.11 -35.27 20.94
CA ASP A 916 -8.44 -35.31 22.25
C ASP A 916 -7.11 -34.55 22.16
N GLY A 917 -6.85 -33.68 23.14
CA GLY A 917 -5.69 -32.80 23.11
C GLY A 917 -5.77 -31.69 24.14
N THR A 918 -4.74 -30.87 24.17
CA THR A 918 -4.69 -29.69 25.03
C THR A 918 -5.19 -28.49 24.24
N TYR A 919 -6.10 -27.70 24.83
CA TYR A 919 -6.72 -26.56 24.19
C TYR A 919 -6.52 -25.29 25.01
N ARG A 920 -6.19 -24.19 24.34
CA ARG A 920 -6.36 -22.85 24.91
C ARG A 920 -7.76 -22.37 24.57
N VAL A 921 -8.54 -21.99 25.58
CA VAL A 921 -9.94 -21.60 25.44
C VAL A 921 -10.14 -20.23 26.09
N THR A 922 -10.58 -19.26 25.31
CA THR A 922 -10.90 -17.89 25.72
C THR A 922 -12.40 -17.70 25.69
N ALA A 923 -13.00 -17.32 26.82
CA ALA A 923 -14.42 -16.95 26.88
C ALA A 923 -14.57 -15.50 27.34
N CYS A 924 -15.57 -14.82 26.77
CA CYS A 924 -15.95 -13.46 27.14
C CYS A 924 -17.38 -13.44 27.68
N ILE A 925 -17.56 -12.80 28.85
CA ILE A 925 -18.85 -12.64 29.51
C ILE A 925 -19.15 -11.17 29.87
N GLY A 926 -20.42 -10.77 29.76
CA GLY A 926 -20.86 -9.41 30.05
C GLY A 926 -22.21 -9.05 29.41
N ASP A 927 -22.75 -7.88 29.76
CA ASP A 927 -24.00 -7.34 29.20
C ASP A 927 -23.84 -5.83 28.96
N SER A 928 -24.00 -5.42 27.70
CA SER A 928 -23.88 -4.00 27.31
C SER A 928 -24.99 -3.11 27.87
N GLY A 929 -26.07 -3.69 28.41
CA GLY A 929 -27.23 -2.94 28.91
C GLY A 929 -27.43 -2.99 30.42
N PHE A 930 -26.80 -3.92 31.14
CA PHE A 930 -27.05 -4.16 32.58
C PHE A 930 -25.80 -4.65 33.31
N VAL A 931 -25.67 -4.29 34.59
CA VAL A 931 -24.68 -4.92 35.47
C VAL A 931 -25.04 -6.40 35.63
N GLN A 932 -24.05 -7.29 35.54
CA GLN A 932 -24.20 -8.71 35.83
C GLN A 932 -23.30 -9.07 37.00
N GLU A 933 -23.89 -9.50 38.11
CA GLU A 933 -23.18 -9.86 39.34
C GLU A 933 -23.08 -11.37 39.49
N GLY A 934 -21.90 -11.85 39.86
CA GLY A 934 -21.69 -13.24 40.28
C GLY A 934 -21.64 -14.27 39.16
N GLN A 935 -21.30 -13.89 37.94
CA GLN A 935 -21.21 -14.77 36.77
C GLN A 935 -20.20 -15.91 36.98
N VAL A 936 -20.52 -17.10 36.46
CA VAL A 936 -19.72 -18.33 36.64
C VAL A 936 -19.53 -19.04 35.31
N VAL A 937 -18.28 -19.33 34.96
CA VAL A 937 -17.89 -20.07 33.75
C VAL A 937 -16.82 -21.08 34.10
N THR A 938 -16.98 -22.31 33.63
CA THR A 938 -16.02 -23.40 33.78
C THR A 938 -15.80 -24.05 32.41
N ILE A 939 -14.55 -24.36 32.07
CA ILE A 939 -14.16 -25.04 30.82
C ILE A 939 -13.51 -26.34 31.23
N GLU A 940 -13.97 -27.51 30.76
CA GLU A 940 -13.44 -28.82 31.19
C GLU A 940 -13.32 -28.99 32.71
N GLY A 941 -14.28 -28.46 33.48
CA GLY A 941 -14.18 -28.46 34.95
C GLY A 941 -13.16 -27.47 35.55
N VAL A 942 -12.36 -26.78 34.74
CA VAL A 942 -11.43 -25.71 35.13
C VAL A 942 -12.16 -24.37 35.20
N PRO A 943 -12.22 -23.72 36.38
CA PRO A 943 -12.97 -22.47 36.51
C PRO A 943 -12.29 -21.31 35.79
N LEU A 944 -13.01 -20.69 34.85
CA LEU A 944 -12.63 -19.46 34.15
C LEU A 944 -13.12 -18.23 34.92
N ALA A 945 -14.37 -18.27 35.41
CA ALA A 945 -14.98 -17.25 36.28
C ALA A 945 -15.75 -17.93 37.44
N ARG A 946 -15.57 -17.48 38.69
CA ARG A 946 -16.19 -18.12 39.88
C ARG A 946 -17.27 -17.29 40.57
N ASN A 947 -17.27 -15.98 40.39
CA ASN A 947 -18.23 -15.01 40.95
C ASN A 947 -17.95 -13.62 40.33
N GLN A 948 -17.86 -13.56 39.00
CA GLN A 948 -17.40 -12.37 38.30
C GLN A 948 -18.51 -11.33 38.19
N THR A 949 -18.24 -10.09 38.57
CA THR A 949 -19.13 -8.95 38.32
C THR A 949 -18.62 -8.16 37.13
N THR A 950 -19.53 -7.78 36.22
CA THR A 950 -19.24 -6.87 35.11
C THR A 950 -20.23 -5.70 35.17
N ALA A 951 -19.73 -4.45 35.08
CA ALA A 951 -20.58 -3.27 34.99
C ALA A 951 -21.33 -3.21 33.64
N ILE A 952 -22.21 -2.22 33.49
CA ILE A 952 -22.87 -1.95 32.21
C ILE A 952 -21.80 -1.68 31.15
N ASN A 953 -21.82 -2.46 30.06
CA ASN A 953 -20.88 -2.30 28.95
C ASN A 953 -19.40 -2.55 29.31
N GLU A 954 -19.17 -3.28 30.40
CA GLU A 954 -17.87 -3.86 30.75
C GLU A 954 -17.94 -5.37 30.51
N PHE A 955 -16.84 -5.96 30.04
CA PHE A 955 -16.76 -7.37 29.68
C PHE A 955 -15.56 -8.00 30.35
N PHE A 956 -15.72 -9.23 30.80
CA PHE A 956 -14.65 -10.03 31.36
C PHE A 956 -14.28 -11.11 30.34
N GLU A 957 -13.08 -11.01 29.77
CA GLU A 957 -12.53 -12.01 28.88
C GLU A 957 -11.29 -12.64 29.52
N LYS A 958 -11.25 -13.97 29.54
CA LYS A 958 -10.12 -14.71 30.10
C LYS A 958 -9.88 -15.99 29.31
N SER A 959 -8.61 -16.36 29.22
CA SER A 959 -8.17 -17.62 28.64
C SER A 959 -7.82 -18.63 29.74
N VAL A 960 -8.13 -19.89 29.50
CA VAL A 960 -7.66 -21.01 30.31
C VAL A 960 -7.11 -22.09 29.37
N VAL A 961 -6.19 -22.89 29.87
CA VAL A 961 -5.75 -24.09 29.16
C VAL A 961 -6.41 -25.30 29.81
N VAL A 962 -6.98 -26.17 28.98
CA VAL A 962 -7.70 -27.36 29.39
C VAL A 962 -7.29 -28.57 28.57
N GLU A 963 -7.45 -29.75 29.15
CA GLU A 963 -7.18 -31.02 28.50
C GLU A 963 -8.53 -31.68 28.15
N VAL A 964 -8.77 -31.91 26.87
CA VAL A 964 -9.97 -32.61 26.37
C VAL A 964 -9.61 -34.08 26.18
N LYS A 965 -10.41 -34.98 26.78
CA LYS A 965 -10.13 -36.44 26.86
C LYS A 965 -11.21 -37.34 26.27
N ASP A 966 -12.33 -36.75 25.87
CA ASP A 966 -13.53 -37.44 25.41
C ASP A 966 -14.01 -36.95 24.03
N GLY A 967 -13.13 -36.25 23.32
CA GLY A 967 -13.40 -35.64 22.01
C GLY A 967 -14.39 -34.48 22.06
N ARG A 968 -14.64 -33.88 23.23
CA ARG A 968 -15.62 -32.79 23.40
C ARG A 968 -15.06 -31.67 24.27
N LEU A 969 -14.98 -30.47 23.71
CA LEU A 969 -14.75 -29.27 24.50
C LEU A 969 -16.07 -28.84 25.15
N THR A 970 -16.09 -28.81 26.47
CA THR A 970 -17.24 -28.62 27.34
C THR A 970 -17.11 -27.30 28.11
N VAL A 971 -18.13 -26.45 27.97
CA VAL A 971 -18.23 -25.12 28.60
C VAL A 971 -19.49 -25.06 29.44
N ASP A 972 -19.33 -25.00 30.76
CA ASP A 972 -20.43 -24.81 31.72
C ASP A 972 -20.55 -23.34 32.10
N ILE A 973 -21.76 -22.79 31.94
CA ILE A 973 -22.11 -21.45 32.40
C ILE A 973 -23.21 -21.48 33.47
N GLY A 974 -23.16 -20.53 34.40
CA GLY A 974 -24.19 -20.37 35.42
C GLY A 974 -23.89 -21.10 36.75
N SER A 975 -24.78 -20.92 37.72
CA SER A 975 -24.66 -21.44 39.07
C SER A 975 -26.02 -21.91 39.58
N PRO A 976 -26.09 -22.99 40.38
CA PRO A 976 -27.36 -23.45 40.98
C PRO A 976 -27.96 -22.48 42.02
N ARG A 977 -27.28 -21.37 42.35
CA ARG A 977 -27.84 -20.30 43.20
C ARG A 977 -28.83 -19.47 42.38
N LYS A 978 -30.12 -19.53 42.74
CA LYS A 978 -31.19 -18.75 42.07
C LYS A 978 -30.85 -17.26 42.00
N GLY A 979 -30.83 -16.70 40.78
CA GLY A 979 -30.87 -15.26 40.53
C GLY A 979 -29.65 -14.63 39.83
N VAL A 980 -28.61 -15.40 39.49
CA VAL A 980 -27.44 -14.92 38.75
C VAL A 980 -27.63 -15.18 37.27
N ASN A 981 -27.46 -14.18 36.39
CA ASN A 981 -27.32 -14.44 34.96
C ASN A 981 -25.82 -14.59 34.65
N THR A 982 -25.44 -15.66 33.94
CA THR A 982 -24.15 -15.69 33.23
C THR A 982 -24.41 -15.44 31.75
N CYS A 983 -23.84 -14.38 31.21
CA CYS A 983 -24.05 -13.90 29.85
C CYS A 983 -22.80 -14.19 29.02
N LEU A 984 -22.84 -15.24 28.19
CA LEU A 984 -21.73 -15.64 27.33
C LEU A 984 -21.84 -14.94 25.97
N ASN A 985 -20.85 -14.11 25.64
CA ASN A 985 -20.82 -13.31 24.40
C ASN A 985 -20.09 -14.06 23.29
N ARG A 986 -18.85 -14.48 23.57
CA ARG A 986 -18.01 -15.22 22.61
C ARG A 986 -17.12 -16.25 23.27
N LEU A 987 -16.73 -17.25 22.48
CA LEU A 987 -15.74 -18.26 22.80
C LEU A 987 -14.74 -18.35 21.64
N ARG A 988 -13.45 -18.49 21.95
CA ARG A 988 -12.40 -18.81 20.98
C ARG A 988 -11.58 -19.94 21.54
N PHE A 989 -11.23 -20.91 20.70
CA PHE A 989 -10.27 -21.92 21.12
C PHE A 989 -9.37 -22.37 19.98
N SER A 990 -8.20 -22.85 20.36
CA SER A 990 -7.23 -23.46 19.47
C SER A 990 -6.60 -24.65 20.19
N ARG A 991 -6.42 -25.76 19.47
CA ARG A 991 -5.60 -26.87 19.95
C ARG A 991 -4.15 -26.41 20.05
N ILE A 992 -3.48 -26.78 21.13
CA ILE A 992 -2.08 -26.43 21.38
C ILE A 992 -1.17 -27.65 21.54
N GLU A 993 -1.72 -28.85 21.85
CA GLU A 993 -1.01 -30.14 21.85
C GLU A 993 -1.95 -31.29 21.42
#